data_AF-A0A0Q6VEZ4-F1
#
_entry.id   AF-A0A0Q6VEZ4-F1
#
_cell.length_a   1.000
_cell.length_b   1.000
_cell.length_c   1.000
_cell.angle_alpha   90.00
_cell.angle_beta   90.00
_cell.angle_gamma   90.00
#
_symmetry.space_group_name_H-M   'P 1'
#
loop_
_entity.id
_entity.type
_entity.pdbx_description
1 polymer ?
#
loop_
_entity_poly.entity_id
_entity_poly.type
_entity_poly.pdbx_seq_one_letter_code
_entity_poly.pdbx_strand_id
1 'polypeptide(L)'
;MTETFAIGRNGAPSPFREELVAEAEGFAGPEEPEYSPPGDDLALQDEALLDEAYADPVEEVEAEHEQPSQTAVQGQSAIAVQAARQWDSTDRPVGWIGKVYGLVVHTTGGGLPSKAKSKGIYHTAFAVSYYSQSHGCHYVNGWRGVSGGDLLQVANEREQANGVGVGDQRRSIDQGRFEKDLPAAVVTQWRARWPGVEHPLKLLPGTRTANSCYIHVECVPCVFHHGNRLVTDATPLRPGLRFTQAQHEAVALLACDIARRNGWPLQETWWRSARLVGHEDLTPFNRHDRAGGWDPGGMRATPYFDWDFVYSMIERECRAAPAVPRPSWWPFSEAGEDELEQPGEVLDGGDDEHEWGSEDELETEVESDQAEWPTAGEAGQDGADELEEAYGNELQDELEDEASFLEPFRLAMAIARGQRDEKTLTNGVFFARHPELGGRPIAPGERSLASEWIAIRDTLVRPLLARASQPTATGGGSGGALPAGPFGTLVLRAPGRTPFSYPFTAEDAAWTAKLVILEAGGRPDADSAAVVWAMFNRYALVRHTLYPTFHSFIRAYSTTLQPVLLNWRAAQRHLDSPEFVPSGGTYTTKGAPPGIPKGQLRRHLAFQAQAWDQLPAGARTLTLQAVRGSLPNPGIGLASEFVSTRILWMQANATKREPTEQEWRSFTETFPARVGKPYAWIGDVPSIDQRKNAFFRYLVDASLPADAVTVTA
;
A
#
# COMPACT_ATOMS: atom_id res chain seq x y z
N MET A 1 -70.93 18.36 -13.50
CA MET A 1 -71.19 19.12 -12.26
C MET A 1 -69.81 19.50 -11.70
N THR A 2 -69.25 20.69 -12.00
CA THR A 2 -69.40 21.97 -11.24
C THR A 2 -68.99 21.76 -9.77
N GLU A 3 -67.98 22.37 -9.14
CA GLU A 3 -67.38 23.73 -9.18
C GLU A 3 -65.89 23.66 -8.73
N THR A 4 -64.92 24.43 -9.24
CA THR A 4 -64.62 25.88 -9.10
C THR A 4 -64.12 26.31 -7.71
N PHE A 5 -62.85 26.75 -7.62
CA PHE A 5 -62.44 27.95 -6.87
C PHE A 5 -61.18 28.55 -7.50
N ALA A 6 -61.22 29.87 -7.71
CA ALA A 6 -60.19 30.71 -8.33
C ALA A 6 -60.05 32.02 -7.54
N ILE A 7 -59.11 32.87 -7.99
CA ILE A 7 -58.73 34.25 -7.60
C ILE A 7 -57.53 34.29 -6.63
N GLY A 8 -56.44 35.04 -6.86
CA GLY A 8 -56.03 36.01 -7.90
C GLY A 8 -54.67 36.64 -7.45
N ARG A 9 -53.67 36.80 -8.33
CA ARG A 9 -53.36 37.93 -9.25
C ARG A 9 -52.35 38.98 -8.71
N ASN A 10 -51.25 39.15 -9.46
CA ASN A 10 -50.54 40.39 -9.90
C ASN A 10 -49.01 40.22 -9.78
N GLY A 11 -48.15 40.51 -10.78
CA GLY A 11 -48.31 41.09 -12.10
C GLY A 11 -46.98 40.95 -12.91
N ALA A 12 -47.10 40.99 -14.23
CA ALA A 12 -46.00 40.90 -15.23
C ALA A 12 -45.41 42.32 -15.53
N PRO A 13 -44.39 42.52 -16.42
CA PRO A 13 -44.40 42.08 -17.83
C PRO A 13 -43.08 41.57 -18.48
N SER A 14 -43.31 40.70 -19.47
CA SER A 14 -42.61 40.39 -20.75
C SER A 14 -41.89 41.58 -21.46
N PRO A 15 -41.03 41.41 -22.53
CA PRO A 15 -41.33 40.60 -23.73
C PRO A 15 -40.18 39.94 -24.55
N PHE A 16 -40.56 38.93 -25.35
CA PHE A 16 -40.19 38.60 -26.77
C PHE A 16 -40.23 37.06 -27.00
N ARG A 17 -41.39 36.47 -27.39
CA ARG A 17 -41.88 36.08 -28.75
C ARG A 17 -40.94 35.12 -29.51
N GLU A 18 -41.20 33.81 -29.55
CA GLU A 18 -42.12 33.04 -30.44
C GLU A 18 -41.86 33.16 -31.95
N GLU A 19 -41.47 32.04 -32.57
CA GLU A 19 -41.79 31.51 -33.92
C GLU A 19 -40.89 30.27 -34.13
N LEU A 20 -41.22 29.15 -34.78
CA LEU A 20 -42.44 28.50 -35.26
C LEU A 20 -41.94 27.10 -35.72
N VAL A 21 -42.71 26.04 -35.47
CA VAL A 21 -42.43 24.68 -35.97
C VAL A 21 -43.20 24.45 -37.28
N ALA A 22 -42.53 23.76 -38.20
CA ALA A 22 -43.02 23.04 -39.40
C ALA A 22 -42.83 23.73 -40.76
N GLU A 23 -41.89 23.22 -41.54
CA GLU A 23 -42.17 22.74 -42.91
C GLU A 23 -41.11 21.72 -43.34
N ALA A 24 -41.59 20.72 -44.06
CA ALA A 24 -40.87 19.55 -44.51
C ALA A 24 -40.22 19.80 -45.88
N GLU A 25 -39.42 18.80 -46.30
CA GLU A 25 -38.94 18.53 -47.66
C GLU A 25 -37.55 19.06 -48.05
N GLY A 26 -36.66 18.08 -48.28
CA GLY A 26 -35.63 18.15 -49.32
C GLY A 26 -34.25 18.57 -48.85
N PHE A 27 -33.38 17.60 -48.54
CA PHE A 27 -32.00 17.60 -49.06
C PHE A 27 -31.40 16.20 -48.97
N ALA A 28 -30.99 15.69 -50.13
CA ALA A 28 -30.41 14.37 -50.33
C ALA A 28 -29.06 14.24 -49.61
N GLY A 29 -28.85 13.10 -48.93
CA GLY A 29 -27.53 12.70 -48.44
C GLY A 29 -26.65 12.20 -49.60
N PRO A 30 -25.32 12.38 -49.54
CA PRO A 30 -24.42 11.79 -50.52
C PRO A 30 -24.34 10.27 -50.33
N GLU A 31 -24.38 9.56 -51.45
CA GLU A 31 -24.19 8.11 -51.58
C GLU A 31 -22.84 7.66 -51.00
N GLU A 32 -22.86 6.57 -50.24
CA GLU A 32 -21.66 5.84 -49.84
C GLU A 32 -21.08 5.08 -51.04
N PRO A 33 -19.75 5.06 -51.25
CA PRO A 33 -19.16 4.22 -52.28
C PRO A 33 -19.16 2.75 -51.86
N GLU A 34 -19.75 1.90 -52.71
CA GLU A 34 -19.67 0.44 -52.64
C GLU A 34 -18.21 -0.04 -52.65
N TYR A 35 -17.83 -0.75 -51.59
CA TYR A 35 -16.58 -1.50 -51.53
C TYR A 35 -16.76 -2.84 -52.24
N SER A 36 -16.16 -2.98 -53.42
CA SER A 36 -15.99 -4.26 -54.11
C SER A 36 -14.70 -4.96 -53.63
N PRO A 37 -14.75 -6.24 -53.22
CA PRO A 37 -13.54 -6.99 -52.91
C PRO A 37 -12.78 -7.33 -54.21
N PRO A 38 -11.44 -7.24 -54.23
CA PRO A 38 -10.67 -7.64 -55.40
C PRO A 38 -10.69 -9.16 -55.56
N GLY A 39 -10.90 -9.60 -56.79
CA GLY A 39 -11.06 -10.99 -57.18
C GLY A 39 -9.78 -11.81 -57.06
N ASP A 40 -9.99 -13.07 -56.69
CA ASP A 40 -9.10 -14.20 -56.94
C ASP A 40 -8.99 -14.42 -58.45
N ASP A 41 -7.82 -14.13 -59.02
CA ASP A 41 -7.32 -14.81 -60.21
C ASP A 41 -5.89 -14.33 -60.48
N LEU A 42 -4.88 -15.02 -59.93
CA LEU A 42 -3.60 -15.18 -60.62
C LEU A 42 -3.02 -16.57 -60.39
N ALA A 43 -2.86 -17.22 -61.53
CA ALA A 43 -2.41 -18.57 -61.78
C ALA A 43 -1.02 -18.92 -61.23
N LEU A 44 -0.91 -20.23 -60.96
CA LEU A 44 0.31 -21.04 -60.86
C LEU A 44 1.31 -20.75 -61.99
N GLN A 45 2.54 -20.38 -61.62
CA GLN A 45 3.77 -20.77 -62.32
C GLN A 45 5.03 -20.43 -61.49
N ASP A 46 6.01 -21.33 -61.57
CA ASP A 46 7.39 -21.27 -61.05
C ASP A 46 7.65 -21.52 -59.55
N GLU A 47 7.41 -22.77 -59.14
CA GLU A 47 8.22 -23.43 -58.12
C GLU A 47 9.44 -24.11 -58.76
N ALA A 48 10.57 -23.41 -58.81
CA ALA A 48 11.93 -23.98 -58.83
C ALA A 48 12.94 -22.86 -59.08
N LEU A 49 13.35 -22.10 -58.04
CA LEU A 49 14.62 -21.32 -58.03
C LEU A 49 14.91 -20.52 -56.72
N LEU A 50 14.62 -21.04 -55.52
CA LEU A 50 15.01 -20.37 -54.27
C LEU A 50 15.45 -21.33 -53.15
N ASP A 51 16.37 -22.26 -53.46
CA ASP A 51 16.89 -23.24 -52.47
C ASP A 51 18.37 -23.05 -52.08
N GLU A 52 19.00 -21.90 -52.33
CA GLU A 52 20.43 -21.69 -51.98
C GLU A 52 20.77 -20.31 -51.37
N ALA A 53 19.86 -19.65 -50.66
CA ALA A 53 20.17 -18.35 -50.03
C ALA A 53 19.73 -18.18 -48.55
N TYR A 54 19.22 -19.21 -47.89
CA TYR A 54 18.92 -19.19 -46.45
C TYR A 54 19.63 -20.34 -45.73
N ALA A 55 20.96 -20.28 -45.67
CA ALA A 55 21.70 -20.94 -44.61
C ALA A 55 21.73 -19.96 -43.42
N ASP A 56 20.80 -20.14 -42.48
CA ASP A 56 20.81 -19.44 -41.20
C ASP A 56 22.14 -19.68 -40.49
N PRO A 57 22.80 -18.65 -39.94
CA PRO A 57 23.89 -18.86 -39.02
C PRO A 57 23.32 -19.57 -37.78
N VAL A 58 23.92 -20.71 -37.44
CA VAL A 58 23.66 -21.42 -36.19
C VAL A 58 24.07 -20.49 -35.06
N GLU A 59 23.11 -19.75 -34.49
CA GLU A 59 23.30 -19.03 -33.23
C GLU A 59 23.57 -20.06 -32.15
N GLU A 60 24.80 -20.04 -31.61
CA GLU A 60 25.09 -20.65 -30.33
C GLU A 60 24.19 -19.99 -29.30
N VAL A 61 23.15 -20.72 -28.88
CA VAL A 61 22.29 -20.36 -27.76
C VAL A 61 23.16 -20.36 -26.51
N GLU A 62 23.71 -19.20 -26.17
CA GLU A 62 24.40 -18.98 -24.90
C GLU A 62 23.44 -19.39 -23.78
N ALA A 63 23.89 -20.33 -22.95
CA ALA A 63 23.15 -20.90 -21.84
C ALA A 63 22.49 -19.78 -21.02
N GLU A 64 21.15 -19.78 -21.01
CA GLU A 64 20.34 -18.92 -20.16
C GLU A 64 20.90 -18.98 -18.75
N HIS A 65 21.36 -17.83 -18.25
CA HIS A 65 21.81 -17.69 -16.87
C HIS A 65 20.63 -18.08 -15.96
N GLU A 66 20.71 -19.26 -15.35
CA GLU A 66 19.82 -19.67 -14.28
C GLU A 66 19.83 -18.57 -13.21
N GLN A 67 18.76 -17.76 -13.15
CA GLN A 67 18.57 -16.83 -12.06
C GLN A 67 18.58 -17.66 -10.77
N PRO A 68 19.41 -17.30 -9.77
CA PRO A 68 19.50 -18.07 -8.54
C PRO A 68 18.10 -18.13 -7.93
N SER A 69 17.55 -19.34 -7.80
CA SER A 69 16.22 -19.54 -7.23
C SER A 69 16.21 -18.92 -5.84
N GLN A 70 15.47 -17.82 -5.66
CA GLN A 70 15.27 -17.26 -4.33
C GLN A 70 14.61 -18.34 -3.48
N THR A 71 15.36 -18.89 -2.53
CA THR A 71 14.81 -19.82 -1.54
C THR A 71 13.64 -19.14 -0.85
N ALA A 72 12.44 -19.71 -0.98
CA ALA A 72 11.24 -19.17 -0.37
C ALA A 72 11.48 -18.96 1.12
N VAL A 73 11.32 -17.71 1.59
CA VAL A 73 11.47 -17.38 3.01
C VAL A 73 10.36 -18.09 3.77
N GLN A 74 10.75 -18.90 4.76
CA GLN A 74 9.78 -19.63 5.58
C GLN A 74 8.77 -18.65 6.21
N GLY A 75 7.49 -18.98 6.10
CA GLY A 75 6.40 -18.18 6.65
C GLY A 75 6.00 -16.97 5.80
N GLN A 76 6.55 -16.78 4.59
CA GLN A 76 6.01 -15.85 3.60
C GLN A 76 5.12 -16.58 2.59
N SER A 77 3.98 -15.98 2.26
CA SER A 77 3.09 -16.49 1.22
C SER A 77 3.42 -15.85 -0.13
N ALA A 78 3.62 -16.68 -1.17
CA ALA A 78 3.92 -16.22 -2.52
C ALA A 78 2.72 -15.53 -3.21
N ILE A 79 1.50 -15.76 -2.72
CA ILE A 79 0.28 -15.15 -3.26
C ILE A 79 -0.08 -13.82 -2.58
N ALA A 80 0.63 -13.44 -1.51
CA ALA A 80 0.41 -12.21 -0.79
C ALA A 80 1.49 -11.17 -1.12
N VAL A 81 1.06 -9.93 -1.30
CA VAL A 81 1.98 -8.79 -1.42
C VAL A 81 2.60 -8.56 -0.05
N GLN A 82 3.94 -8.55 0.04
CA GLN A 82 4.60 -8.25 1.29
C GLN A 82 4.42 -6.76 1.62
N ALA A 83 3.82 -6.44 2.77
CA ALA A 83 3.64 -5.06 3.19
C ALA A 83 5.00 -4.37 3.36
N ALA A 84 5.10 -3.11 2.97
CA ALA A 84 6.35 -2.34 3.08
C ALA A 84 6.88 -2.26 4.52
N ARG A 85 5.96 -2.30 5.50
CA ARG A 85 6.27 -2.48 6.91
C ARG A 85 5.64 -3.79 7.36
N GLN A 86 6.47 -4.72 7.78
CA GLN A 86 6.04 -5.88 8.54
C GLN A 86 6.43 -5.69 10.00
N TRP A 87 5.57 -6.13 10.90
CA TRP A 87 5.94 -6.21 12.30
C TRP A 87 6.66 -7.54 12.57
N ASP A 88 7.60 -7.48 13.52
CA ASP A 88 8.42 -8.58 14.01
C ASP A 88 8.55 -8.33 15.52
N SER A 89 7.85 -9.14 16.32
CA SER A 89 7.58 -8.81 17.72
C SER A 89 7.90 -9.97 18.64
N THR A 90 7.39 -11.15 18.34
CA THR A 90 7.46 -12.30 19.23
C THR A 90 7.28 -13.56 18.41
N ASP A 91 8.34 -14.36 18.31
CA ASP A 91 8.26 -15.69 17.74
C ASP A 91 7.22 -16.54 18.46
N ARG A 92 6.65 -17.51 17.74
CA ARG A 92 5.83 -18.57 18.35
C ARG A 92 6.58 -19.27 19.49
N PRO A 93 5.88 -19.78 20.51
CA PRO A 93 6.52 -20.56 21.57
C PRO A 93 7.22 -21.79 20.99
N VAL A 94 8.27 -22.28 21.66
CA VAL A 94 9.18 -23.34 21.18
C VAL A 94 8.47 -24.54 20.53
N GLY A 95 7.34 -25.00 21.06
CA GLY A 95 6.58 -26.12 20.49
C GLY A 95 5.93 -25.86 19.13
N TRP A 96 5.79 -24.59 18.75
CA TRP A 96 5.09 -24.08 17.56
C TRP A 96 5.96 -23.30 16.59
N ILE A 97 7.25 -23.11 16.87
CA ILE A 97 8.18 -22.50 15.92
C ILE A 97 8.19 -23.32 14.62
N GLY A 98 7.91 -22.64 13.50
CA GLY A 98 7.83 -23.26 12.18
C GLY A 98 6.63 -24.18 11.96
N LYS A 99 5.67 -24.23 12.90
CA LYS A 99 4.45 -25.05 12.79
C LYS A 99 3.21 -24.18 12.73
N VAL A 100 2.31 -24.52 11.81
CA VAL A 100 1.00 -23.88 11.69
C VAL A 100 -0.08 -24.93 11.84
N TYR A 101 -0.95 -24.73 12.84
CA TYR A 101 -2.15 -25.53 13.00
C TYR A 101 -3.23 -25.11 12.02
N GLY A 102 -3.63 -23.85 11.98
CA GLY A 102 -4.78 -23.44 11.17
C GLY A 102 -4.76 -21.98 10.73
N LEU A 103 -5.83 -21.56 10.06
CA LEU A 103 -6.13 -20.19 9.70
C LEU A 103 -7.38 -19.71 10.45
N VAL A 104 -7.27 -18.57 11.14
CA VAL A 104 -8.41 -17.84 11.71
C VAL A 104 -8.74 -16.67 10.79
N VAL A 105 -10.00 -16.62 10.35
CA VAL A 105 -10.57 -15.53 9.57
C VAL A 105 -11.21 -14.51 10.51
N HIS A 106 -10.83 -13.25 10.33
CA HIS A 106 -11.31 -12.11 11.11
C HIS A 106 -11.97 -11.07 10.20
N THR A 107 -12.72 -10.16 10.81
CA THR A 107 -13.13 -8.89 10.23
C THR A 107 -12.55 -7.72 11.02
N THR A 108 -12.10 -6.68 10.31
CA THR A 108 -11.59 -5.46 10.95
C THR A 108 -12.67 -4.66 11.71
N GLY A 109 -13.91 -5.14 11.68
CA GLY A 109 -15.11 -4.39 12.02
C GLY A 109 -15.36 -3.23 11.06
N GLY A 110 -16.48 -2.52 11.27
CA GLY A 110 -16.84 -1.37 10.44
C GLY A 110 -16.07 -0.08 10.78
N GLY A 111 -15.40 -0.03 11.94
CA GLY A 111 -14.70 1.16 12.41
C GLY A 111 -13.49 1.54 11.55
N LEU A 112 -12.69 0.56 11.14
CA LEU A 112 -11.51 0.77 10.29
C LEU A 112 -11.87 1.35 8.90
N PRO A 113 -12.74 0.73 8.10
CA PRO A 113 -13.12 1.30 6.80
C PRO A 113 -13.88 2.62 6.94
N SER A 114 -14.65 2.82 8.01
CA SER A 114 -15.29 4.11 8.30
C SER A 114 -14.28 5.23 8.54
N LYS A 115 -13.25 4.97 9.36
CA LYS A 115 -12.14 5.92 9.58
C LYS A 115 -11.34 6.18 8.31
N ALA A 116 -11.09 5.15 7.51
CA ALA A 116 -10.41 5.29 6.21
C ALA A 116 -11.21 6.21 5.27
N LYS A 117 -12.53 5.99 5.19
CA LYS A 117 -13.47 6.82 4.42
C LYS A 117 -13.46 8.28 4.88
N SER A 118 -13.50 8.54 6.20
CA SER A 118 -13.41 9.91 6.76
C SER A 118 -12.12 10.63 6.36
N LYS A 119 -11.04 9.89 6.12
CA LYS A 119 -9.72 10.42 5.77
C LYS A 119 -9.44 10.42 4.25
N GLY A 120 -10.36 9.92 3.42
CA GLY A 120 -10.09 9.75 1.99
C GLY A 120 -8.96 8.75 1.68
N ILE A 121 -8.59 7.90 2.65
CA ILE A 121 -7.52 6.90 2.49
C ILE A 121 -8.13 5.59 2.03
N TYR A 122 -7.46 4.90 1.10
CA TYR A 122 -7.88 3.57 0.68
C TYR A 122 -7.92 2.60 1.88
N HIS A 123 -9.05 1.92 2.06
CA HIS A 123 -9.33 1.11 3.25
C HIS A 123 -8.26 0.03 3.54
N THR A 124 -7.74 -0.62 2.49
CA THR A 124 -6.69 -1.65 2.63
C THR A 124 -5.39 -1.04 3.13
N ALA A 125 -4.99 0.10 2.57
CA ALA A 125 -3.78 0.82 3.02
C ALA A 125 -3.92 1.28 4.48
N PHE A 126 -5.10 1.77 4.87
CA PHE A 126 -5.37 2.16 6.25
C PHE A 126 -5.32 0.97 7.21
N ALA A 127 -5.92 -0.16 6.84
CA ALA A 127 -5.87 -1.39 7.63
C ALA A 127 -4.44 -1.94 7.75
N VAL A 128 -3.67 -1.98 6.66
CA VAL A 128 -2.25 -2.40 6.69
C VAL A 128 -1.44 -1.51 7.63
N SER A 129 -1.60 -0.19 7.55
CA SER A 129 -0.93 0.75 8.46
C SER A 129 -1.27 0.47 9.93
N TYR A 130 -2.54 0.18 10.22
CA TYR A 130 -3.01 -0.16 11.57
C TYR A 130 -2.44 -1.50 12.08
N TYR A 131 -2.56 -2.58 11.31
CA TYR A 131 -2.13 -3.90 11.74
C TYR A 131 -0.61 -4.09 11.72
N SER A 132 0.12 -3.27 10.96
CA SER A 132 1.58 -3.17 11.05
C SER A 132 2.08 -2.63 12.40
N GLN A 133 1.18 -2.16 13.27
CA GLN A 133 1.48 -1.59 14.58
C GLN A 133 0.83 -2.35 15.74
N SER A 134 -0.33 -2.98 15.51
CA SER A 134 -1.09 -3.65 16.58
C SER A 134 -0.68 -5.11 16.82
N HIS A 135 0.06 -5.72 15.89
CA HIS A 135 0.44 -7.13 15.91
C HIS A 135 -0.76 -8.10 15.92
N GLY A 136 -1.94 -7.64 15.51
CA GLY A 136 -3.19 -8.40 15.62
C GLY A 136 -3.37 -9.47 14.55
N CYS A 137 -2.67 -9.38 13.42
CA CYS A 137 -2.80 -10.34 12.33
C CYS A 137 -1.53 -10.50 11.50
N HIS A 138 -1.51 -11.56 10.68
CA HIS A 138 -0.45 -11.82 9.71
C HIS A 138 -0.80 -11.27 8.33
N TYR A 139 -2.09 -11.27 7.98
CA TYR A 139 -2.57 -10.85 6.67
C TYR A 139 -3.73 -9.85 6.78
N VAL A 140 -3.76 -8.89 5.86
CA VAL A 140 -4.90 -8.00 5.61
C VAL A 140 -5.46 -8.31 4.22
N ASN A 141 -6.76 -8.57 4.15
CA ASN A 141 -7.48 -8.92 2.92
C ASN A 141 -8.45 -7.80 2.54
N GLY A 142 -8.02 -6.98 1.59
CA GLY A 142 -8.78 -5.90 0.98
C GLY A 142 -9.82 -6.36 -0.04
N TRP A 143 -10.66 -5.44 -0.50
CA TRP A 143 -11.83 -5.74 -1.34
C TRP A 143 -11.50 -6.38 -2.68
N ARG A 144 -10.27 -6.22 -3.19
CA ARG A 144 -9.85 -6.81 -4.47
C ARG A 144 -9.12 -8.15 -4.34
N GLY A 145 -8.94 -8.66 -3.12
CA GLY A 145 -8.34 -9.97 -2.85
C GLY A 145 -6.96 -10.18 -3.51
N VAL A 146 -6.62 -11.44 -3.80
CA VAL A 146 -5.32 -11.81 -4.40
C VAL A 146 -5.15 -11.23 -5.80
N SER A 147 -6.14 -11.41 -6.67
CA SER A 147 -6.07 -11.01 -8.09
C SER A 147 -5.92 -9.50 -8.28
N GLY A 148 -6.44 -8.69 -7.35
CA GLY A 148 -6.26 -7.25 -7.34
C GLY A 148 -5.03 -6.75 -6.58
N GLY A 149 -4.19 -7.63 -6.04
CA GLY A 149 -3.02 -7.27 -5.23
C GLY A 149 -3.35 -6.71 -3.84
N ASP A 150 -4.51 -7.07 -3.30
CA ASP A 150 -5.11 -6.56 -2.07
C ASP A 150 -5.06 -7.55 -0.90
N LEU A 151 -4.40 -8.70 -1.08
CA LEU A 151 -3.98 -9.56 0.01
C LEU A 151 -2.54 -9.18 0.41
N LEU A 152 -2.38 -8.55 1.56
CA LEU A 152 -1.08 -8.10 2.05
C LEU A 152 -0.65 -8.86 3.29
N GLN A 153 0.62 -9.27 3.33
CA GLN A 153 1.24 -9.87 4.49
C GLN A 153 1.91 -8.79 5.34
N VAL A 154 1.41 -8.58 6.56
CA VAL A 154 1.88 -7.58 7.52
C VAL A 154 2.79 -8.16 8.61
N ALA A 155 2.96 -9.48 8.66
CA ALA A 155 3.99 -10.15 9.45
C ALA A 155 4.31 -11.54 8.91
N ASN A 156 5.52 -12.01 9.21
CA ASN A 156 5.93 -13.38 8.92
C ASN A 156 5.11 -14.36 9.78
N GLU A 157 4.71 -15.50 9.21
CA GLU A 157 3.95 -16.52 9.94
C GLU A 157 4.69 -17.20 11.09
N ARG A 158 6.03 -17.04 11.20
CA ARG A 158 6.81 -17.48 12.37
C ARG A 158 6.46 -16.73 13.65
N GLU A 159 5.95 -15.52 13.49
CA GLU A 159 5.54 -14.65 14.58
C GLU A 159 4.24 -15.16 15.23
N GLN A 160 4.03 -14.77 16.48
CA GLN A 160 2.80 -14.94 17.20
C GLN A 160 1.94 -13.68 17.07
N ALA A 161 0.85 -13.74 16.31
CA ALA A 161 -0.12 -12.65 16.24
C ALA A 161 -1.07 -12.68 17.44
N ASN A 162 -1.45 -11.50 17.95
CA ASN A 162 -2.36 -11.37 19.10
C ASN A 162 -3.83 -11.19 18.66
N GLY A 163 -4.30 -12.04 17.75
CA GLY A 163 -5.61 -11.84 17.10
C GLY A 163 -6.81 -12.44 17.82
N VAL A 164 -6.63 -13.42 18.72
CA VAL A 164 -7.74 -14.08 19.44
C VAL A 164 -7.50 -14.04 20.96
N GLY A 165 -8.37 -13.33 21.68
CA GLY A 165 -8.37 -13.28 23.14
C GLY A 165 -9.37 -14.26 23.75
N VAL A 166 -8.90 -15.27 24.48
CA VAL A 166 -9.73 -16.39 25.02
C VAL A 166 -10.10 -16.29 26.50
N GLY A 167 -9.68 -15.23 27.21
CA GLY A 167 -9.79 -15.14 28.67
C GLY A 167 -11.21 -15.33 29.21
N ASP A 168 -12.16 -14.52 28.73
CA ASP A 168 -13.54 -14.60 29.20
C ASP A 168 -14.26 -15.86 28.71
N GLN A 169 -13.97 -16.29 27.48
CA GLN A 169 -14.48 -17.54 26.94
C GLN A 169 -14.05 -18.74 27.81
N ARG A 170 -12.80 -18.75 28.26
CA ARG A 170 -12.26 -19.79 29.14
C ARG A 170 -12.94 -19.76 30.50
N ARG A 171 -13.08 -18.57 31.11
CA ARG A 171 -13.80 -18.40 32.38
C ARG A 171 -15.23 -18.94 32.31
N SER A 172 -15.95 -18.67 31.22
CA SER A 172 -17.31 -19.19 31.00
C SER A 172 -17.33 -20.73 30.91
N ILE A 173 -16.36 -21.33 30.23
CA ILE A 173 -16.24 -22.79 30.08
C ILE A 173 -15.87 -23.45 31.42
N ASP A 174 -14.87 -22.93 32.13
CA ASP A 174 -14.38 -23.49 33.40
C ASP A 174 -15.48 -23.49 34.48
N GLN A 175 -16.44 -22.57 34.38
CA GLN A 175 -17.61 -22.48 35.27
C GLN A 175 -18.81 -23.32 34.79
N GLY A 176 -18.70 -24.05 33.68
CA GLY A 176 -19.80 -24.81 33.09
C GLY A 176 -20.95 -23.93 32.59
N ARG A 177 -20.65 -22.69 32.16
CA ARG A 177 -21.63 -21.67 31.76
C ARG A 177 -21.63 -21.33 30.27
N PHE A 178 -20.74 -21.91 29.47
CA PHE A 178 -20.60 -21.63 28.03
C PHE A 178 -21.94 -21.42 27.29
N GLU A 179 -22.85 -22.39 27.36
CA GLU A 179 -24.14 -22.28 26.65
C GLU A 179 -25.13 -21.33 27.33
N LYS A 180 -25.05 -21.18 28.65
CA LYS A 180 -25.93 -20.30 29.45
C LYS A 180 -25.60 -18.82 29.23
N ASP A 181 -24.33 -18.55 28.95
CA ASP A 181 -23.78 -17.21 28.74
C ASP A 181 -23.98 -16.73 27.29
N LEU A 182 -24.58 -17.54 26.41
CA LEU A 182 -24.80 -17.24 25.00
C LEU A 182 -26.29 -17.24 24.62
N PRO A 183 -26.69 -16.42 23.62
CA PRO A 183 -28.02 -16.55 23.03
C PRO A 183 -28.23 -17.94 22.44
N ALA A 184 -29.41 -18.53 22.66
CA ALA A 184 -29.73 -19.89 22.19
C ALA A 184 -29.54 -20.06 20.66
N ALA A 185 -29.77 -19.01 19.87
CA ALA A 185 -29.51 -19.02 18.43
C ALA A 185 -28.03 -19.18 18.09
N VAL A 186 -27.13 -18.53 18.84
CA VAL A 186 -25.67 -18.66 18.68
C VAL A 186 -25.23 -20.06 19.07
N VAL A 187 -25.72 -20.59 20.21
CA VAL A 187 -25.43 -21.96 20.64
C VAL A 187 -25.86 -22.97 19.58
N THR A 188 -27.07 -22.81 19.02
CA THR A 188 -27.60 -23.69 17.97
C THR A 188 -26.70 -23.67 16.73
N GLN A 189 -26.28 -22.50 16.28
CA GLN A 189 -25.42 -22.36 15.10
C GLN A 189 -24.00 -22.89 15.35
N TRP A 190 -23.45 -22.63 16.53
CA TRP A 190 -22.13 -23.15 16.91
C TRP A 190 -22.13 -24.68 16.97
N ARG A 191 -23.16 -25.29 17.59
CA ARG A 191 -23.33 -26.75 17.65
C ARG A 191 -23.57 -27.39 16.27
N ALA A 192 -24.31 -26.71 15.39
CA ALA A 192 -24.51 -27.17 14.02
C ALA A 192 -23.20 -27.16 13.20
N ARG A 193 -22.33 -26.17 13.45
CA ARG A 193 -21.03 -26.05 12.80
C ARG A 193 -20.00 -27.04 13.35
N TRP A 194 -20.03 -27.31 14.66
CA TRP A 194 -19.07 -28.16 15.38
C TRP A 194 -19.74 -29.34 16.10
N PRO A 195 -20.33 -30.29 15.36
CA PRO A 195 -21.02 -31.43 15.97
C PRO A 195 -20.05 -32.28 16.79
N GLY A 196 -20.44 -32.61 18.03
CA GLY A 196 -19.64 -33.43 18.94
C GLY A 196 -18.50 -32.70 19.66
N VAL A 197 -18.18 -31.46 19.28
CA VAL A 197 -17.15 -30.66 19.98
C VAL A 197 -17.76 -30.07 21.24
N GLU A 198 -17.24 -30.43 22.41
CA GLU A 198 -17.82 -30.04 23.71
C GLU A 198 -17.96 -28.52 23.90
N HIS A 199 -16.89 -27.77 23.61
CA HIS A 199 -16.83 -26.31 23.75
C HIS A 199 -15.73 -25.71 22.83
N PRO A 200 -15.73 -24.38 22.57
CA PRO A 200 -14.80 -23.72 21.64
C PRO A 200 -13.31 -24.05 21.84
N LEU A 201 -12.85 -24.14 23.09
CA LEU A 201 -11.44 -24.42 23.38
C LEU A 201 -11.01 -25.86 23.03
N LYS A 202 -11.93 -26.79 22.74
CA LYS A 202 -11.60 -28.13 22.20
C LYS A 202 -11.23 -28.10 20.72
N LEU A 203 -11.43 -26.97 20.03
CA LEU A 203 -10.95 -26.77 18.66
C LEU A 203 -9.42 -26.55 18.62
N LEU A 204 -8.80 -26.21 19.76
CA LEU A 204 -7.36 -25.98 19.84
C LEU A 204 -6.59 -27.31 19.92
N PRO A 205 -5.40 -27.42 19.30
CA PRO A 205 -4.57 -28.61 19.32
C PRO A 205 -3.78 -28.76 20.64
N GLY A 206 -4.49 -28.75 21.78
CA GLY A 206 -3.89 -28.84 23.11
C GLY A 206 -3.18 -27.57 23.59
N THR A 207 -3.30 -26.45 22.87
CA THR A 207 -2.73 -25.16 23.27
C THR A 207 -3.69 -24.36 24.15
N ARG A 208 -3.14 -23.45 24.96
CA ARG A 208 -3.95 -22.53 25.78
C ARG A 208 -4.58 -21.40 24.96
N THR A 209 -3.97 -21.03 23.83
CA THR A 209 -4.41 -19.94 22.94
C THR A 209 -4.27 -20.34 21.47
N ALA A 210 -5.12 -19.77 20.63
CA ALA A 210 -5.04 -19.89 19.17
C ALA A 210 -3.84 -19.12 18.60
N ASN A 211 -3.46 -18.00 19.22
CA ASN A 211 -2.40 -17.11 18.76
C ASN A 211 -1.06 -17.83 18.52
N SER A 212 -0.76 -18.83 19.34
CA SER A 212 0.49 -19.60 19.26
C SER A 212 0.57 -20.56 18.07
N CYS A 213 -0.58 -20.96 17.50
CA CYS A 213 -0.63 -22.03 16.50
C CYS A 213 -1.37 -21.66 15.22
N TYR A 214 -2.16 -20.60 15.19
CA TYR A 214 -2.89 -20.17 14.00
C TYR A 214 -2.20 -19.02 13.25
N ILE A 215 -2.49 -18.93 11.96
CA ILE A 215 -2.32 -17.72 11.16
C ILE A 215 -3.63 -16.92 11.24
N HIS A 216 -3.52 -15.59 11.11
CA HIS A 216 -4.65 -14.67 11.29
C HIS A 216 -4.77 -13.78 10.04
N VAL A 217 -5.95 -13.79 9.41
CA VAL A 217 -6.28 -12.91 8.27
C VAL A 217 -7.43 -11.97 8.62
N GLU A 218 -7.24 -10.68 8.42
CA GLU A 218 -8.20 -9.62 8.69
C GLU A 218 -8.87 -9.15 7.40
N CYS A 219 -10.17 -9.41 7.26
CA CYS A 219 -10.95 -8.98 6.11
C CYS A 219 -11.58 -7.60 6.35
N VAL A 220 -11.27 -6.63 5.50
CA VAL A 220 -11.86 -5.28 5.60
C VAL A 220 -13.27 -5.30 4.99
N PRO A 221 -14.37 -5.08 5.74
CA PRO A 221 -15.71 -5.21 5.18
C PRO A 221 -15.99 -4.10 4.15
N CYS A 222 -16.63 -4.47 3.03
CA CYS A 222 -17.10 -3.53 2.00
C CYS A 222 -18.48 -2.95 2.32
N VAL A 223 -19.20 -3.55 3.26
CA VAL A 223 -20.47 -3.06 3.82
C VAL A 223 -20.28 -2.74 5.30
N PHE A 224 -20.34 -1.46 5.67
CA PHE A 224 -20.04 -0.98 7.03
C PHE A 224 -20.83 0.28 7.39
N HIS A 225 -20.89 0.62 8.67
CA HIS A 225 -21.54 1.85 9.12
C HIS A 225 -20.57 3.04 9.07
N HIS A 226 -21.02 4.15 8.49
CA HIS A 226 -20.34 5.44 8.50
C HIS A 226 -21.30 6.52 9.02
N GLY A 227 -21.04 7.01 10.23
CA GLY A 227 -22.05 7.71 11.01
C GLY A 227 -23.29 6.83 11.22
N ASN A 228 -24.47 7.38 10.98
CA ASN A 228 -25.74 6.66 11.13
C ASN A 228 -26.19 5.91 9.86
N ARG A 229 -25.34 5.85 8.82
CA ARG A 229 -25.70 5.24 7.53
C ARG A 229 -24.93 3.95 7.31
N LEU A 230 -25.63 2.95 6.79
CA LEU A 230 -24.98 1.77 6.21
C LEU A 230 -24.45 2.16 4.82
N VAL A 231 -23.18 1.92 4.60
CA VAL A 231 -22.45 2.22 3.37
C VAL A 231 -22.03 0.91 2.73
N THR A 232 -22.13 0.83 1.40
CA THR A 232 -21.61 -0.26 0.57
C THR A 232 -20.66 0.36 -0.44
N ASP A 233 -19.35 0.22 -0.20
CA ASP A 233 -18.31 0.84 -1.04
C ASP A 233 -17.74 -0.15 -2.08
N ALA A 234 -18.03 -1.44 -1.94
CA ALA A 234 -17.83 -2.43 -3.01
C ALA A 234 -18.93 -3.50 -2.95
N THR A 235 -19.20 -4.12 -4.10
CA THR A 235 -20.26 -5.13 -4.26
C THR A 235 -19.95 -6.37 -3.41
N PRO A 236 -20.75 -6.67 -2.37
CA PRO A 236 -20.58 -7.91 -1.61
C PRO A 236 -20.92 -9.11 -2.51
N LEU A 237 -20.39 -10.29 -2.19
CA LEU A 237 -20.61 -11.52 -2.98
C LEU A 237 -22.11 -11.80 -3.22
N ARG A 238 -22.97 -11.51 -2.24
CA ARG A 238 -24.44 -11.51 -2.39
C ARG A 238 -25.09 -10.59 -1.34
N PRO A 239 -26.37 -10.20 -1.50
CA PRO A 239 -27.08 -9.36 -0.54
C PRO A 239 -27.02 -9.93 0.89
N GLY A 240 -26.80 -9.06 1.87
CA GLY A 240 -26.66 -9.42 3.28
C GLY A 240 -25.22 -9.67 3.74
N LEU A 241 -24.32 -10.08 2.84
CA LEU A 241 -22.90 -10.24 3.16
C LEU A 241 -22.19 -8.89 3.28
N ARG A 242 -21.01 -8.91 3.92
CA ARG A 242 -20.16 -7.72 4.11
C ARG A 242 -18.83 -7.76 3.37
N PHE A 243 -18.57 -8.81 2.59
CA PHE A 243 -17.29 -9.01 1.90
C PHE A 243 -17.53 -9.34 0.43
N THR A 244 -16.60 -8.92 -0.42
CA THR A 244 -16.65 -9.14 -1.87
C THR A 244 -16.37 -10.60 -2.21
N GLN A 245 -16.69 -11.03 -3.44
CA GLN A 245 -16.28 -12.34 -3.93
C GLN A 245 -14.75 -12.53 -3.86
N ALA A 246 -13.98 -11.54 -4.31
CA ALA A 246 -12.51 -11.59 -4.31
C ALA A 246 -11.91 -11.78 -2.91
N GLN A 247 -12.56 -11.25 -1.86
CA GLN A 247 -12.15 -11.49 -0.48
C GLN A 247 -12.35 -12.95 -0.07
N HIS A 248 -13.50 -13.55 -0.39
CA HIS A 248 -13.75 -14.96 -0.09
C HIS A 248 -12.79 -15.86 -0.87
N GLU A 249 -12.54 -15.54 -2.15
CA GLU A 249 -11.54 -16.23 -2.97
C GLU A 249 -10.13 -16.14 -2.36
N ALA A 250 -9.73 -14.96 -1.89
CA ALA A 250 -8.44 -14.77 -1.24
C ALA A 250 -8.30 -15.62 0.04
N VAL A 251 -9.34 -15.73 0.87
CA VAL A 251 -9.32 -16.63 2.04
C VAL A 251 -9.15 -18.09 1.62
N ALA A 252 -9.89 -18.55 0.60
CA ALA A 252 -9.78 -19.91 0.11
C ALA A 252 -8.38 -20.22 -0.44
N LEU A 253 -7.82 -19.33 -1.26
CA LEU A 253 -6.49 -19.47 -1.84
C LEU A 253 -5.40 -19.43 -0.77
N LEU A 254 -5.50 -18.51 0.19
CA LEU A 254 -4.57 -18.42 1.32
C LEU A 254 -4.62 -19.69 2.19
N ALA A 255 -5.81 -20.22 2.47
CA ALA A 255 -5.95 -21.46 3.21
C ALA A 255 -5.28 -22.65 2.47
N CYS A 256 -5.46 -22.74 1.15
CA CYS A 256 -4.79 -23.77 0.33
C CYS A 256 -3.27 -23.59 0.29
N ASP A 257 -2.77 -22.36 0.18
CA ASP A 257 -1.33 -22.05 0.24
C ASP A 257 -0.72 -22.50 1.57
N ILE A 258 -1.33 -22.10 2.70
CA ILE A 258 -0.92 -22.52 4.04
C ILE A 258 -0.94 -24.04 4.17
N ALA A 259 -2.02 -24.68 3.72
CA ALA A 259 -2.17 -26.14 3.75
C ALA A 259 -1.04 -26.86 3.02
N ARG A 260 -0.71 -26.42 1.80
CA ARG A 260 0.39 -26.99 1.00
C ARG A 260 1.74 -26.81 1.69
N ARG A 261 2.06 -25.59 2.13
CA ARG A 261 3.34 -25.27 2.78
C ARG A 261 3.53 -26.01 4.11
N ASN A 262 2.44 -26.36 4.79
CA ASN A 262 2.46 -27.05 6.07
C ASN A 262 2.07 -28.54 5.98
N GLY A 263 1.98 -29.10 4.77
CA GLY A 263 1.75 -30.53 4.55
C GLY A 263 0.41 -31.06 5.07
N TRP A 264 -0.65 -30.25 5.03
CA TRP A 264 -1.99 -30.72 5.39
C TRP A 264 -2.54 -31.68 4.33
N PRO A 265 -3.40 -32.66 4.69
CA PRO A 265 -3.88 -33.68 3.76
C PRO A 265 -4.90 -33.08 2.78
N LEU A 266 -4.42 -32.62 1.62
CA LEU A 266 -5.26 -31.92 0.62
C LEU A 266 -6.43 -32.75 0.06
N GLN A 267 -6.39 -34.07 0.21
CA GLN A 267 -7.45 -34.98 -0.23
C GLN A 267 -8.56 -35.19 0.82
N GLU A 268 -8.37 -34.68 2.03
CA GLU A 268 -9.35 -34.73 3.11
C GLU A 268 -10.10 -33.40 3.23
N THR A 269 -11.23 -33.39 3.93
CA THR A 269 -12.05 -32.19 4.15
C THR A 269 -11.55 -31.35 5.32
N TRP A 270 -10.23 -31.09 5.39
CA TRP A 270 -9.61 -30.36 6.50
C TRP A 270 -10.20 -28.95 6.69
N TRP A 271 -10.71 -28.32 5.63
CA TRP A 271 -11.35 -27.00 5.69
C TRP A 271 -12.69 -26.99 6.42
N ARG A 272 -13.26 -28.17 6.72
CA ARG A 272 -14.43 -28.34 7.59
C ARG A 272 -14.05 -28.84 9.00
N SER A 273 -12.79 -28.70 9.37
CA SER A 273 -12.25 -29.02 10.70
C SER A 273 -11.76 -27.74 11.39
N ALA A 274 -11.22 -27.88 12.61
CA ALA A 274 -10.62 -26.76 13.36
C ALA A 274 -9.41 -26.11 12.66
N ARG A 275 -8.95 -26.61 11.51
CA ARG A 275 -7.87 -26.01 10.70
C ARG A 275 -8.30 -24.71 10.02
N LEU A 276 -9.60 -24.50 9.79
CA LEU A 276 -10.13 -23.26 9.21
C LEU A 276 -11.34 -22.80 10.02
N VAL A 277 -11.17 -21.69 10.72
CA VAL A 277 -12.16 -21.19 11.68
C VAL A 277 -12.35 -19.68 11.52
N GLY A 278 -13.52 -19.17 11.92
CA GLY A 278 -13.71 -17.76 12.22
C GLY A 278 -13.30 -17.44 13.66
N HIS A 279 -13.05 -16.18 13.99
CA HIS A 279 -12.78 -15.78 15.37
C HIS A 279 -13.91 -16.23 16.32
N GLU A 280 -15.15 -16.04 15.89
CA GLU A 280 -16.36 -16.42 16.63
C GLU A 280 -16.47 -17.93 16.90
N ASP A 281 -15.81 -18.81 16.13
CA ASP A 281 -15.78 -20.25 16.43
C ASP A 281 -15.01 -20.55 17.72
N LEU A 282 -13.96 -19.75 17.99
CA LEU A 282 -13.04 -19.91 19.11
C LEU A 282 -13.50 -19.15 20.35
N THR A 283 -14.13 -17.99 20.16
CA THR A 283 -14.56 -17.11 21.27
C THR A 283 -15.97 -16.54 21.05
N PRO A 284 -17.00 -17.39 20.84
CA PRO A 284 -18.37 -16.93 20.62
C PRO A 284 -18.89 -16.04 21.76
N PHE A 285 -18.45 -16.25 23.00
CA PHE A 285 -18.79 -15.38 24.12
C PHE A 285 -18.34 -13.94 23.88
N ASN A 286 -17.13 -13.73 23.34
CA ASN A 286 -16.54 -12.41 23.08
C ASN A 286 -16.96 -11.82 21.73
N ARG A 287 -17.58 -12.63 20.87
CA ARG A 287 -17.84 -12.30 19.47
C ARG A 287 -19.30 -12.42 19.08
N HIS A 288 -20.22 -12.47 20.04
CA HIS A 288 -21.65 -12.36 19.76
C HIS A 288 -22.18 -10.95 20.04
N ASP A 289 -23.22 -10.58 19.29
CA ASP A 289 -24.14 -9.50 19.57
C ASP A 289 -25.58 -10.06 19.60
N ARG A 290 -26.59 -9.18 19.69
CA ARG A 290 -28.01 -9.60 19.71
C ARG A 290 -28.46 -10.33 18.43
N ALA A 291 -27.72 -10.21 17.34
CA ALA A 291 -28.02 -10.78 16.03
C ALA A 291 -27.10 -11.97 15.67
N GLY A 292 -26.17 -12.36 16.53
CA GLY A 292 -25.33 -13.56 16.39
C GLY A 292 -23.84 -13.26 16.53
N GLY A 293 -22.99 -14.18 16.07
CA GLY A 293 -21.56 -13.94 15.91
C GLY A 293 -21.29 -12.80 14.91
N TRP A 294 -20.29 -11.94 15.14
CA TRP A 294 -19.99 -10.83 14.22
C TRP A 294 -18.64 -10.94 13.51
N ASP A 295 -17.76 -11.86 13.92
CA ASP A 295 -16.36 -11.91 13.49
C ASP A 295 -15.95 -13.32 13.00
N PRO A 296 -16.01 -13.62 11.69
CA PRO A 296 -16.37 -12.72 10.58
C PRO A 296 -17.89 -12.65 10.34
N GLY A 297 -18.72 -13.26 11.21
CA GLY A 297 -20.17 -13.20 11.15
C GLY A 297 -20.82 -14.33 10.36
N GLY A 298 -20.25 -15.53 10.37
CA GLY A 298 -20.84 -16.76 9.85
C GLY A 298 -21.91 -17.37 10.77
N MET A 299 -21.82 -17.15 12.08
CA MET A 299 -22.80 -17.58 13.09
C MET A 299 -23.90 -16.54 13.28
N ARG A 300 -24.56 -16.18 12.19
CA ARG A 300 -25.75 -15.31 12.19
C ARG A 300 -26.85 -15.99 11.39
N ALA A 301 -28.10 -15.66 11.71
CA ALA A 301 -29.23 -16.05 10.87
C ALA A 301 -29.09 -15.48 9.44
N THR A 302 -28.61 -14.22 9.35
CA THR A 302 -28.17 -13.60 8.10
C THR A 302 -26.65 -13.40 8.17
N PRO A 303 -25.85 -14.32 7.62
CA PRO A 303 -24.40 -14.28 7.73
C PRO A 303 -23.81 -13.04 7.04
N TYR A 304 -22.68 -12.58 7.53
CA TYR A 304 -21.84 -11.56 6.89
C TYR A 304 -20.80 -12.17 5.97
N PHE A 305 -20.38 -13.42 6.25
CA PHE A 305 -19.34 -14.14 5.54
C PHE A 305 -19.87 -15.48 5.03
N ASP A 306 -19.53 -15.84 3.80
CA ASP A 306 -20.03 -17.04 3.12
C ASP A 306 -19.03 -18.20 3.22
N TRP A 307 -19.18 -19.02 4.27
CA TRP A 307 -18.34 -20.18 4.47
C TRP A 307 -18.53 -21.26 3.41
N ASP A 308 -19.75 -21.46 2.90
CA ASP A 308 -20.02 -22.49 1.89
C ASP A 308 -19.32 -22.17 0.57
N PHE A 309 -19.32 -20.89 0.16
CA PHE A 309 -18.52 -20.44 -0.98
C PHE A 309 -17.03 -20.77 -0.78
N VAL A 310 -16.45 -20.38 0.37
CA VAL A 310 -15.03 -20.65 0.68
C VAL A 310 -14.72 -22.15 0.67
N TYR A 311 -15.56 -22.98 1.30
CA TYR A 311 -15.37 -24.43 1.33
C TYR A 311 -15.43 -25.05 -0.06
N SER A 312 -16.41 -24.66 -0.89
CA SER A 312 -16.52 -25.16 -2.26
C SER A 312 -15.30 -24.78 -3.12
N MET A 313 -14.74 -23.60 -2.88
CA MET A 313 -13.54 -23.15 -3.57
C MET A 313 -12.31 -23.93 -3.09
N ILE A 314 -12.09 -24.09 -1.79
CA ILE A 314 -10.98 -24.89 -1.27
C ILE A 314 -11.05 -26.32 -1.81
N GLU A 315 -12.24 -26.90 -1.83
CA GLU A 315 -12.46 -28.24 -2.38
C GLU A 315 -12.01 -28.34 -3.84
N ARG A 316 -12.38 -27.35 -4.67
CA ARG A 316 -11.95 -27.27 -6.07
C ARG A 316 -10.43 -27.11 -6.19
N GLU A 317 -9.83 -26.20 -5.44
CA GLU A 317 -8.39 -25.89 -5.50
C GLU A 317 -7.50 -27.02 -4.94
N CYS A 318 -7.97 -27.74 -3.93
CA CYS A 318 -7.25 -28.87 -3.34
C CYS A 318 -7.36 -30.14 -4.20
N ARG A 319 -8.53 -30.42 -4.78
CA ARG A 319 -8.73 -31.58 -5.68
C ARG A 319 -7.93 -31.47 -6.99
N ALA A 320 -7.63 -30.25 -7.44
CA ALA A 320 -6.79 -30.02 -8.61
C ALA A 320 -5.29 -30.27 -8.35
N ALA A 321 -4.86 -30.34 -7.07
CA ALA A 321 -3.45 -30.45 -6.71
C ALA A 321 -3.00 -31.92 -6.56
N PRO A 322 -1.76 -32.26 -6.97
CA PRO A 322 -1.18 -33.58 -6.71
C PRO A 322 -1.03 -33.84 -5.20
N ALA A 323 -1.09 -35.12 -4.81
CA ALA A 323 -0.92 -35.51 -3.41
C ALA A 323 0.48 -35.15 -2.89
N VAL A 324 0.54 -34.53 -1.71
CA VAL A 324 1.79 -34.19 -1.01
C VAL A 324 1.98 -35.18 0.15
N PRO A 325 3.20 -35.71 0.38
CA PRO A 325 3.49 -36.57 1.53
C PRO A 325 3.18 -35.89 2.86
N ARG A 326 2.61 -36.64 3.82
CA ARG A 326 2.30 -36.11 5.16
C ARG A 326 3.60 -35.80 5.94
N PRO A 327 3.69 -34.64 6.62
CA PRO A 327 4.84 -34.31 7.46
C PRO A 327 4.85 -35.14 8.75
N SER A 328 6.04 -35.47 9.25
CA SER A 328 6.24 -36.38 10.40
C SER A 328 5.67 -35.89 11.73
N TRP A 329 5.45 -34.59 11.89
CA TRP A 329 4.84 -34.00 13.09
C TRP A 329 3.31 -34.02 13.06
N TRP A 330 2.69 -34.57 12.01
CA TRP A 330 1.24 -34.66 11.88
C TRP A 330 0.66 -35.49 13.04
N PRO A 331 -0.16 -34.90 13.92
CA PRO A 331 -0.53 -35.52 15.21
C PRO A 331 -1.53 -36.68 15.11
N PHE A 332 -1.83 -37.15 13.90
CA PHE A 332 -2.76 -38.26 13.63
C PHE A 332 -2.14 -39.32 12.71
N SER A 333 -0.82 -39.56 12.80
CA SER A 333 -0.29 -40.80 12.24
C SER A 333 -0.87 -41.96 13.07
N GLU A 334 -1.56 -42.89 12.40
CA GLU A 334 -2.32 -44.03 12.95
C GLU A 334 -1.52 -45.03 13.83
N ALA A 335 -0.28 -44.70 14.21
CA ALA A 335 0.54 -45.48 15.11
C ALA A 335 0.51 -44.87 16.52
N GLY A 336 -0.50 -45.20 17.33
CA GLY A 336 -0.44 -44.92 18.77
C GLY A 336 -1.73 -44.65 19.53
N GLU A 337 -2.90 -45.11 19.07
CA GLU A 337 -4.12 -45.00 19.90
C GLU A 337 -4.21 -46.03 21.04
N ASP A 338 -3.24 -46.96 21.17
CA ASP A 338 -3.29 -48.06 22.17
C ASP A 338 -2.42 -47.88 23.44
N GLU A 339 -1.65 -46.79 23.59
CA GLU A 339 -0.86 -46.56 24.82
C GLU A 339 -0.92 -45.09 25.28
N LEU A 340 -2.11 -44.67 25.74
CA LEU A 340 -2.16 -43.64 26.79
C LEU A 340 -2.00 -44.35 28.13
N GLU A 341 -0.74 -44.60 28.50
CA GLU A 341 -0.39 -44.97 29.87
C GLU A 341 -0.97 -43.94 30.85
N GLN A 342 -1.53 -44.49 31.92
CA GLN A 342 -2.18 -43.77 33.01
C GLN A 342 -1.27 -42.65 33.53
N PRO A 343 -1.81 -41.48 33.91
CA PRO A 343 -0.99 -40.42 34.49
C PRO A 343 -0.38 -40.94 35.80
N GLY A 344 0.94 -41.14 35.76
CA GLY A 344 1.73 -41.44 36.94
C GLY A 344 1.51 -40.38 38.01
N GLU A 345 1.45 -40.86 39.26
CA GLU A 345 1.33 -40.09 40.49
C GLU A 345 2.15 -38.80 40.42
N VAL A 346 1.44 -37.68 40.44
CA VAL A 346 2.06 -36.38 40.71
C VAL A 346 2.55 -36.43 42.15
N LEU A 347 3.87 -36.39 42.29
CA LEU A 347 4.54 -36.20 43.57
C LEU A 347 3.99 -34.93 44.24
N ASP A 348 3.39 -35.17 45.39
CA ASP A 348 3.10 -34.22 46.46
C ASP A 348 4.32 -33.31 46.69
N GLY A 349 4.16 -32.04 46.36
CA GLY A 349 5.22 -31.05 46.32
C GLY A 349 4.70 -29.72 46.83
N GLY A 350 4.60 -29.61 48.15
CA GLY A 350 4.87 -28.40 48.93
C GLY A 350 3.95 -27.22 48.70
N ASP A 351 3.03 -27.04 49.66
CA ASP A 351 2.36 -25.78 49.95
C ASP A 351 3.38 -24.63 50.13
N ASP A 352 3.45 -23.72 49.16
CA ASP A 352 3.92 -22.35 49.36
C ASP A 352 2.73 -21.42 49.12
N GLU A 353 2.03 -21.12 50.21
CA GLU A 353 1.01 -20.08 50.30
C GLU A 353 1.66 -18.70 50.06
N HIS A 354 1.57 -18.19 48.83
CA HIS A 354 1.72 -16.76 48.56
C HIS A 354 0.36 -16.08 48.61
N GLU A 355 0.07 -15.63 49.84
CA GLU A 355 -0.97 -14.70 50.24
C GLU A 355 -0.89 -13.41 49.39
N TRP A 356 -1.78 -13.29 48.40
CA TRP A 356 -1.99 -12.03 47.68
C TRP A 356 -2.77 -11.09 48.59
N GLY A 357 -2.03 -10.19 49.24
CA GLY A 357 -2.56 -9.09 50.04
C GLY A 357 -3.49 -8.20 49.23
N SER A 358 -4.62 -7.89 49.84
CA SER A 358 -5.59 -6.88 49.45
C SER A 358 -4.95 -5.50 49.29
N GLU A 359 -5.06 -4.91 48.11
CA GLU A 359 -4.83 -3.48 47.91
C GLU A 359 -6.06 -2.72 48.43
N ASP A 360 -5.98 -2.31 49.70
CA ASP A 360 -6.81 -1.24 50.27
C ASP A 360 -6.27 0.12 49.79
N GLU A 361 -7.22 0.94 49.37
CA GLU A 361 -7.07 2.36 49.03
C GLU A 361 -6.46 3.15 50.20
N LEU A 362 -5.30 3.78 49.99
CA LEU A 362 -4.80 4.84 50.85
C LEU A 362 -4.36 6.03 49.97
N GLU A 363 -5.28 6.98 49.82
CA GLU A 363 -5.00 8.34 49.42
C GLU A 363 -3.98 8.95 50.39
N THR A 364 -2.81 9.31 49.89
CA THR A 364 -1.84 10.13 50.63
C THR A 364 -1.66 11.43 49.87
N GLU A 365 -2.18 12.51 50.44
CA GLU A 365 -1.91 13.88 50.06
C GLU A 365 -0.41 14.17 50.27
N VAL A 366 0.30 14.44 49.17
CA VAL A 366 1.67 14.96 49.22
C VAL A 366 1.61 16.43 48.84
N GLU A 367 1.65 17.30 49.83
CA GLU A 367 2.00 18.71 49.66
C GLU A 367 3.45 18.79 49.18
N SER A 368 3.64 19.17 47.91
CA SER A 368 4.96 19.52 47.37
C SER A 368 5.09 21.03 47.24
N ASP A 369 5.94 21.61 48.08
CA ASP A 369 6.41 22.99 48.00
C ASP A 369 6.96 23.31 46.61
N GLN A 370 6.29 24.22 45.90
CA GLN A 370 6.77 24.80 44.65
C GLN A 370 7.77 25.93 44.95
N ALA A 371 9.03 25.69 44.61
CA ALA A 371 10.03 26.74 44.49
C ALA A 371 9.78 27.54 43.20
N GLU A 372 9.46 28.83 43.37
CA GLU A 372 9.32 29.81 42.31
C GLU A 372 10.65 30.01 41.56
N TRP A 373 10.67 29.68 40.27
CA TRP A 373 11.68 30.15 39.33
C TRP A 373 11.16 31.40 38.60
N PRO A 374 11.98 32.44 38.39
CA PRO A 374 11.53 33.69 37.77
C PRO A 374 11.19 33.47 36.30
N THR A 375 9.94 33.79 35.94
CA THR A 375 9.44 33.84 34.57
C THR A 375 10.15 34.94 33.78
N ALA A 376 10.95 34.52 32.81
CA ALA A 376 11.45 35.40 31.76
C ALA A 376 10.31 35.68 30.76
N GLY A 377 9.86 36.93 30.76
CA GLY A 377 9.27 37.69 29.64
C GLY A 377 8.39 36.94 28.64
N GLU A 378 7.09 37.22 28.71
CA GLU A 378 6.10 37.01 27.66
C GLU A 378 6.58 37.57 26.31
N ALA A 379 7.06 36.68 25.44
CA ALA A 379 7.22 36.94 24.03
C ALA A 379 6.43 35.87 23.25
N GLY A 380 5.21 36.25 22.86
CA GLY A 380 4.43 35.71 21.72
C GLY A 380 4.30 34.19 21.61
N GLN A 381 3.29 33.62 22.25
CA GLN A 381 2.86 32.23 22.08
C GLN A 381 2.05 32.01 20.77
N ASP A 382 1.58 33.09 20.14
CA ASP A 382 0.71 33.04 18.94
C ASP A 382 1.42 32.61 17.65
N GLY A 383 2.76 32.54 17.62
CA GLY A 383 3.52 32.16 16.42
C GLY A 383 3.80 30.65 16.27
N ALA A 384 3.64 29.87 17.34
CA ALA A 384 3.97 28.44 17.32
C ALA A 384 2.85 27.59 16.68
N ASP A 385 1.59 27.95 16.92
CA ASP A 385 0.42 27.21 16.41
C ASP A 385 0.23 27.39 14.89
N GLU A 386 0.54 28.57 14.34
CA GLU A 386 0.49 28.85 12.90
C GLU A 386 1.55 28.06 12.10
N LEU A 387 2.66 27.71 12.76
CA LEU A 387 3.78 26.95 12.18
C LEU A 387 3.52 25.45 12.13
N GLU A 388 2.87 24.90 13.16
CA GLU A 388 2.44 23.50 13.22
C GLU A 388 1.35 23.23 12.15
N GLU A 389 0.46 24.19 11.92
CA GLU A 389 -0.58 24.11 10.89
C GLU A 389 -0.05 24.33 9.45
N ALA A 390 1.03 25.11 9.27
CA ALA A 390 1.65 25.36 7.97
C ALA A 390 2.49 24.17 7.45
N TYR A 391 3.21 23.45 8.32
CA TYR A 391 4.13 22.37 7.90
C TYR A 391 3.69 20.96 8.31
N GLY A 392 2.97 20.79 9.42
CA GLY A 392 2.38 19.50 9.80
C GLY A 392 1.36 19.00 8.77
N ASN A 393 0.61 19.94 8.16
CA ASN A 393 -0.32 19.65 7.08
C ASN A 393 0.37 19.46 5.72
N GLU A 394 1.52 20.09 5.42
CA GLU A 394 2.18 19.96 4.09
C GLU A 394 2.59 18.50 3.76
N LEU A 395 3.00 17.71 4.75
CA LEU A 395 3.42 16.31 4.58
C LEU A 395 2.30 15.29 4.86
N GLN A 396 1.23 15.70 5.55
CA GLN A 396 0.05 14.89 5.77
C GLN A 396 -0.93 14.99 4.59
N ASP A 397 -1.01 16.18 3.97
CA ASP A 397 -1.68 16.42 2.68
C ASP A 397 -0.96 15.71 1.52
N GLU A 398 0.36 15.53 1.59
CA GLU A 398 1.15 14.72 0.63
C GLU A 398 0.70 13.25 0.56
N LEU A 399 0.23 12.68 1.68
CA LEU A 399 -0.31 11.30 1.72
C LEU A 399 -1.75 11.23 1.19
N GLU A 400 -2.51 12.33 1.24
CA GLU A 400 -3.89 12.40 0.72
C GLU A 400 -3.93 12.66 -0.81
N ASP A 401 -2.92 13.34 -1.40
CA ASP A 401 -2.77 13.50 -2.87
C ASP A 401 -2.13 12.27 -3.58
N GLU A 402 -1.66 11.27 -2.82
CA GLU A 402 -1.08 10.05 -3.39
C GLU A 402 -2.07 9.33 -4.33
N ALA A 403 -3.38 9.43 -4.11
CA ALA A 403 -4.37 8.73 -4.94
C ALA A 403 -4.42 9.26 -6.40
N SER A 404 -4.33 10.58 -6.61
CA SER A 404 -4.28 11.19 -7.95
C SER A 404 -2.91 10.96 -8.62
N PHE A 405 -1.84 10.99 -7.82
CA PHE A 405 -0.47 10.75 -8.28
C PHE A 405 -0.22 9.30 -8.71
N LEU A 406 -0.81 8.35 -7.99
CA LEU A 406 -0.67 6.92 -8.27
C LEU A 406 -1.42 6.48 -9.54
N GLU A 407 -2.28 7.30 -10.16
CA GLU A 407 -3.06 6.88 -11.33
C GLU A 407 -2.19 6.55 -12.56
N PRO A 408 -1.37 7.48 -13.12
CA PRO A 408 -0.47 7.15 -14.24
C PRO A 408 0.54 6.06 -13.87
N PHE A 409 0.94 6.03 -12.60
CA PHE A 409 1.90 5.06 -12.10
C PHE A 409 1.32 3.65 -11.99
N ARG A 410 0.11 3.49 -11.42
CA ARG A 410 -0.64 2.22 -11.39
C ARG A 410 -0.91 1.73 -12.81
N LEU A 411 -1.18 2.65 -13.73
CA LEU A 411 -1.33 2.32 -15.14
C LEU A 411 -0.01 1.80 -15.75
N ALA A 412 1.09 2.52 -15.52
CA ALA A 412 2.41 2.11 -15.98
C ALA A 412 2.83 0.76 -15.38
N MET A 413 2.49 0.48 -14.12
CA MET A 413 2.72 -0.81 -13.46
C MET A 413 1.87 -1.94 -14.05
N ALA A 414 0.59 -1.70 -14.32
CA ALA A 414 -0.26 -2.67 -14.99
C ALA A 414 0.30 -3.00 -16.39
N ILE A 415 0.75 -1.97 -17.12
CA ILE A 415 1.46 -2.13 -18.40
C ILE A 415 2.78 -2.89 -18.21
N ALA A 416 3.62 -2.57 -17.24
CA ALA A 416 4.85 -3.32 -16.99
C ALA A 416 4.58 -4.81 -16.71
N ARG A 417 3.45 -5.15 -16.08
CA ARG A 417 2.98 -6.53 -15.81
C ARG A 417 2.27 -7.20 -16.99
N GLY A 418 2.33 -6.61 -18.19
CA GLY A 418 1.76 -7.18 -19.41
C GLY A 418 0.29 -6.85 -19.68
N GLN A 419 -0.39 -6.08 -18.82
CA GLN A 419 -1.74 -5.61 -19.14
C GLN A 419 -1.66 -4.60 -20.30
N ARG A 420 -2.23 -4.93 -21.45
CA ARG A 420 -2.22 -4.09 -22.67
C ARG A 420 -3.62 -3.68 -23.12
N ASP A 421 -4.67 -4.24 -22.52
CA ASP A 421 -6.04 -3.94 -22.91
C ASP A 421 -6.41 -2.50 -22.47
N GLU A 422 -6.55 -1.62 -23.47
CA GLU A 422 -6.91 -0.20 -23.30
C GLU A 422 -8.17 -0.05 -22.44
N LYS A 423 -9.19 -0.89 -22.67
CA LYS A 423 -10.46 -0.83 -21.94
C LYS A 423 -10.28 -1.19 -20.47
N THR A 424 -9.55 -2.25 -20.16
CA THR A 424 -9.26 -2.70 -18.80
C THR A 424 -8.46 -1.66 -18.03
N LEU A 425 -7.44 -1.08 -18.66
CA LEU A 425 -6.63 -0.01 -18.07
C LEU A 425 -7.45 1.25 -17.80
N THR A 426 -8.30 1.65 -18.76
CA THR A 426 -9.22 2.79 -18.60
C THR A 426 -10.21 2.54 -17.47
N ASN A 427 -10.83 1.36 -17.42
CA ASN A 427 -11.74 0.96 -16.36
C ASN A 427 -11.06 0.98 -14.99
N GLY A 428 -9.81 0.52 -14.89
CA GLY A 428 -9.05 0.52 -13.65
C GLY A 428 -8.88 1.92 -13.06
N VAL A 429 -8.62 2.92 -13.90
CA VAL A 429 -8.52 4.34 -13.47
C VAL A 429 -9.90 4.94 -13.24
N PHE A 430 -10.83 4.74 -14.17
CA PHE A 430 -12.19 5.30 -14.09
C PHE A 430 -12.93 4.84 -12.82
N PHE A 431 -12.91 3.55 -12.49
CA PHE A 431 -13.55 3.05 -11.27
C PHE A 431 -12.78 3.39 -9.99
N ALA A 432 -11.49 3.74 -10.08
CA ALA A 432 -10.77 4.30 -8.95
C ALA A 432 -11.23 5.74 -8.65
N ARG A 433 -11.59 6.51 -9.68
CA ARG A 433 -12.18 7.86 -9.54
C ARG A 433 -13.65 7.87 -9.16
N HIS A 434 -14.39 6.84 -9.60
CA HIS A 434 -15.83 6.70 -9.39
C HIS A 434 -16.18 5.48 -8.53
N PRO A 435 -15.73 5.42 -7.26
CA PRO A 435 -16.09 4.31 -6.38
C PRO A 435 -17.60 4.21 -6.15
N GLU A 436 -18.36 5.31 -6.29
CA GLU A 436 -19.82 5.34 -6.20
C GLU A 436 -20.53 4.49 -7.25
N LEU A 437 -19.87 4.14 -8.34
CA LEU A 437 -20.41 3.24 -9.35
C LEU A 437 -20.35 1.77 -8.91
N GLY A 438 -19.51 1.41 -7.92
CA GLY A 438 -19.36 0.03 -7.47
C GLY A 438 -19.00 -0.95 -8.60
N GLY A 439 -18.31 -0.46 -9.64
CA GLY A 439 -17.99 -1.23 -10.85
C GLY A 439 -19.12 -1.35 -11.87
N ARG A 440 -20.29 -0.72 -11.64
CA ARG A 440 -21.40 -0.79 -12.59
C ARG A 440 -21.05 -0.11 -13.92
N PRO A 441 -21.57 -0.60 -15.06
CA PRO A 441 -21.43 0.09 -16.33
C PRO A 441 -22.05 1.49 -16.30
N ILE A 442 -21.48 2.39 -17.10
CA ILE A 442 -22.05 3.71 -17.38
C ILE A 442 -23.37 3.51 -18.13
N ALA A 443 -24.48 4.04 -17.61
CA ALA A 443 -25.80 3.91 -18.21
C ALA A 443 -25.95 4.87 -19.41
N PRO A 444 -26.86 4.60 -20.38
CA PRO A 444 -27.01 5.41 -21.60
C PRO A 444 -27.31 6.91 -21.37
N GLY A 445 -27.81 7.31 -20.20
CA GLY A 445 -28.07 8.70 -19.84
C GLY A 445 -26.89 9.45 -19.20
N GLU A 446 -25.82 8.76 -18.81
CA GLU A 446 -24.74 9.30 -17.98
C GLU A 446 -23.62 9.91 -18.83
N ARG A 447 -23.98 10.93 -19.61
CA ARG A 447 -23.10 11.55 -20.59
C ARG A 447 -21.81 12.12 -19.98
N SER A 448 -21.86 12.62 -18.75
CA SER A 448 -20.67 13.13 -18.05
C SER A 448 -19.67 12.02 -17.74
N LEU A 449 -20.12 10.90 -17.16
CA LEU A 449 -19.30 9.73 -16.86
C LEU A 449 -18.72 9.11 -18.13
N ALA A 450 -19.53 9.01 -19.20
CA ALA A 450 -19.05 8.55 -20.49
C ALA A 450 -17.95 9.47 -21.06
N SER A 451 -18.14 10.79 -20.93
CA SER A 451 -17.14 11.78 -21.37
C SER A 451 -15.85 11.67 -20.55
N GLU A 452 -15.93 11.47 -19.24
CA GLU A 452 -14.77 11.27 -18.38
C GLU A 452 -14.03 9.97 -18.69
N TRP A 453 -14.75 8.87 -18.90
CA TRP A 453 -14.15 7.60 -19.30
C TRP A 453 -13.36 7.74 -20.61
N ILE A 454 -13.95 8.42 -21.60
CA ILE A 454 -13.28 8.73 -22.88
C ILE A 454 -12.05 9.63 -22.62
N ALA A 455 -12.16 10.64 -21.77
CA ALA A 455 -11.04 11.51 -21.43
C ALA A 455 -9.89 10.72 -20.77
N ILE A 456 -10.15 9.83 -19.81
CA ILE A 456 -9.13 8.98 -19.18
C ILE A 456 -8.43 8.12 -20.25
N ARG A 457 -9.21 7.47 -21.12
CA ARG A 457 -8.69 6.64 -22.19
C ARG A 457 -7.76 7.41 -23.12
N ASP A 458 -8.25 8.55 -23.59
CA ASP A 458 -7.59 9.31 -24.66
C ASP A 458 -6.40 10.12 -24.13
N THR A 459 -6.45 10.60 -22.88
CA THR A 459 -5.41 11.47 -22.29
C THR A 459 -4.39 10.73 -21.43
N LEU A 460 -4.75 9.58 -20.83
CA LEU A 460 -3.85 8.80 -19.95
C LEU A 460 -3.47 7.46 -20.56
N VAL A 461 -4.45 6.64 -20.94
CA VAL A 461 -4.21 5.23 -21.27
C VAL A 461 -3.56 5.06 -22.64
N ARG A 462 -4.12 5.68 -23.69
CA ARG A 462 -3.57 5.61 -25.05
C ARG A 462 -2.14 6.13 -25.15
N PRO A 463 -1.80 7.30 -24.58
CA PRO A 463 -0.41 7.79 -24.62
C PRO A 463 0.57 6.84 -23.94
N LEU A 464 0.17 6.20 -22.83
CA LEU A 464 1.02 5.26 -22.10
C LEU A 464 1.19 3.93 -22.85
N LEU A 465 0.11 3.38 -23.43
CA LEU A 465 0.19 2.19 -24.28
C LEU A 465 1.00 2.44 -25.55
N ALA A 466 0.81 3.58 -26.21
CA ALA A 466 1.58 3.92 -27.40
C ALA A 466 3.08 4.01 -27.10
N ARG A 467 3.48 4.59 -25.97
CA ARG A 467 4.88 4.61 -25.52
C ARG A 467 5.43 3.23 -25.21
N ALA A 468 4.62 2.36 -24.59
CA ALA A 468 5.04 1.01 -24.23
C ALA A 468 5.10 0.05 -25.44
N SER A 469 4.32 0.32 -26.48
CA SER A 469 4.26 -0.49 -27.72
C SER A 469 5.20 0.01 -28.80
N GLN A 470 5.76 1.21 -28.67
CA GLN A 470 6.86 1.61 -29.53
C GLN A 470 8.04 0.70 -29.20
N PRO A 471 8.48 -0.19 -30.11
CA PRO A 471 9.79 -0.79 -29.96
C PRO A 471 10.75 0.38 -29.77
N THR A 472 11.65 0.27 -28.80
CA THR A 472 12.64 1.30 -28.48
C THR A 472 13.45 1.55 -29.74
N ALA A 473 12.92 2.39 -30.62
CA ALA A 473 13.50 2.67 -31.89
C ALA A 473 14.74 3.47 -31.53
N THR A 474 15.89 2.85 -31.71
CA THR A 474 17.21 3.45 -31.87
C THR A 474 17.22 4.39 -33.10
N GLY A 475 16.19 5.22 -33.24
CA GLY A 475 16.04 6.22 -34.27
C GLY A 475 16.91 7.41 -33.93
N GLY A 476 17.95 7.61 -34.75
CA GLY A 476 18.97 8.66 -34.69
C GLY A 476 18.48 10.10 -34.79
N GLY A 477 17.50 10.50 -33.98
CA GLY A 477 17.39 11.88 -33.54
C GLY A 477 18.55 12.16 -32.60
N SER A 478 19.34 13.19 -32.89
CA SER A 478 20.49 13.66 -32.10
C SER A 478 20.09 14.22 -30.71
N GLY A 479 19.15 13.58 -30.00
CA GLY A 479 19.01 13.73 -28.56
C GLY A 479 20.28 13.19 -27.93
N GLY A 480 21.03 14.06 -27.26
CA GLY A 480 22.36 13.75 -26.75
C GLY A 480 22.38 12.39 -26.05
N ALA A 481 23.31 11.53 -26.48
CA ALA A 481 23.39 10.16 -26.02
C ALA A 481 23.42 10.11 -24.49
N LEU A 482 22.54 9.30 -23.90
CA LEU A 482 22.61 8.94 -22.50
C LEU A 482 24.01 8.37 -22.17
N PRO A 483 24.47 8.45 -20.91
CA PRO A 483 25.78 7.91 -20.57
C PRO A 483 25.86 6.42 -20.91
N ALA A 484 26.99 5.99 -21.47
CA ALA A 484 27.25 4.57 -21.68
C ALA A 484 27.56 3.87 -20.35
N GLY A 485 27.09 2.62 -20.23
CA GLY A 485 27.43 1.71 -19.13
C GLY A 485 28.88 1.21 -19.20
N PRO A 486 29.28 0.28 -18.31
CA PRO A 486 28.43 -0.35 -17.30
C PRO A 486 28.09 0.60 -16.13
N PHE A 487 26.99 0.30 -15.45
CA PHE A 487 26.59 0.91 -14.19
C PHE A 487 26.57 -0.17 -13.11
N GLY A 488 26.76 0.23 -11.86
CA GLY A 488 26.72 -0.64 -10.72
C GLY A 488 25.29 -0.97 -10.27
N THR A 489 25.22 -1.72 -9.18
CA THR A 489 23.99 -2.15 -8.53
C THR A 489 23.93 -1.57 -7.13
N LEU A 490 22.85 -0.86 -6.82
CA LEU A 490 22.55 -0.41 -5.46
C LEU A 490 22.09 -1.60 -4.62
N VAL A 491 22.74 -1.86 -3.50
CA VAL A 491 22.48 -3.01 -2.63
C VAL A 491 22.23 -2.54 -1.20
N LEU A 492 21.22 -3.12 -0.55
CA LEU A 492 21.01 -3.03 0.89
C LEU A 492 21.43 -4.35 1.55
N ARG A 493 22.47 -4.29 2.39
CA ARG A 493 22.96 -5.40 3.23
C ARG A 493 22.69 -5.09 4.70
N ALA A 494 21.49 -5.44 5.15
CA ALA A 494 21.05 -5.22 6.51
C ALA A 494 20.60 -6.55 7.14
N PRO A 495 21.24 -7.02 8.22
CA PRO A 495 20.75 -8.17 8.98
C PRO A 495 19.28 -7.93 9.40
N GLY A 496 18.43 -8.93 9.21
CA GLY A 496 17.01 -8.84 9.56
C GLY A 496 16.13 -8.05 8.58
N ARG A 497 16.66 -7.55 7.46
CA ARG A 497 15.85 -6.98 6.37
C ARG A 497 15.89 -7.86 5.13
N THR A 498 14.82 -7.80 4.34
CA THR A 498 14.80 -8.40 3.00
C THR A 498 15.94 -7.82 2.16
N PRO A 499 16.78 -8.66 1.55
CA PRO A 499 17.81 -8.18 0.64
C PRO A 499 17.19 -7.34 -0.47
N PHE A 500 17.79 -6.19 -0.75
CA PHE A 500 17.39 -5.32 -1.85
C PHE A 500 18.58 -5.11 -2.79
N SER A 501 18.30 -5.15 -4.08
CA SER A 501 19.27 -4.99 -5.16
C SER A 501 18.61 -4.29 -6.34
N TYR A 502 19.25 -3.26 -6.89
CA TYR A 502 18.73 -2.48 -8.00
C TYR A 502 19.86 -2.10 -8.97
N PRO A 503 19.87 -2.64 -10.21
CA PRO A 503 20.85 -2.26 -11.22
C PRO A 503 20.52 -0.87 -11.78
N PHE A 504 21.48 0.06 -11.74
CA PHE A 504 21.26 1.41 -12.27
C PHE A 504 21.18 1.43 -13.80
N THR A 505 20.35 2.33 -14.33
CA THR A 505 20.22 2.59 -15.77
C THR A 505 20.89 3.91 -16.18
N ALA A 506 20.96 4.16 -17.48
CA ALA A 506 21.45 5.43 -18.00
C ALA A 506 20.50 6.60 -17.67
N GLU A 507 19.19 6.35 -17.53
CA GLU A 507 18.25 7.36 -17.04
C GLU A 507 18.50 7.70 -15.57
N ASP A 508 18.83 6.71 -14.73
CA ASP A 508 19.17 6.96 -13.33
C ASP A 508 20.36 7.90 -13.21
N ALA A 509 21.40 7.71 -14.03
CA ALA A 509 22.51 8.64 -14.11
C ALA A 509 22.06 10.04 -14.57
N ALA A 510 21.26 10.13 -15.63
CA ALA A 510 20.81 11.43 -16.15
C ALA A 510 19.99 12.23 -15.12
N TRP A 511 19.04 11.58 -14.45
CA TRP A 511 18.17 12.22 -13.45
C TRP A 511 18.89 12.51 -12.13
N THR A 512 19.86 11.68 -11.73
CA THR A 512 20.70 11.96 -10.56
C THR A 512 21.56 13.19 -10.79
N ALA A 513 22.16 13.37 -11.97
CA ALA A 513 22.92 14.59 -12.28
C ALA A 513 22.03 15.84 -12.23
N LYS A 514 20.80 15.77 -12.77
CA LYS A 514 19.83 16.87 -12.69
C LYS A 514 19.45 17.21 -11.26
N LEU A 515 19.24 16.20 -10.40
CA LEU A 515 18.98 16.38 -8.97
C LEU A 515 20.14 17.14 -8.30
N VAL A 516 21.37 16.67 -8.47
CA VAL A 516 22.54 17.30 -7.83
C VAL A 516 22.71 18.75 -8.26
N ILE A 517 22.41 19.08 -9.52
CA ILE A 517 22.48 20.47 -10.00
C ILE A 517 21.46 21.36 -9.28
N LEU A 518 20.22 20.88 -9.15
CA LEU A 518 19.14 21.68 -8.57
C LEU A 518 19.19 21.75 -7.04
N GLU A 519 19.64 20.68 -6.37
CA GLU A 519 19.63 20.57 -4.91
C GLU A 519 20.98 20.95 -4.25
N ALA A 520 22.10 20.80 -4.97
CA ALA A 520 23.45 21.02 -4.43
C ALA A 520 24.35 21.92 -5.31
N GLY A 521 23.84 22.38 -6.46
CA GLY A 521 24.58 23.24 -7.39
C GLY A 521 25.51 22.50 -8.36
N GLY A 522 25.51 21.16 -8.38
CA GLY A 522 26.17 20.40 -9.45
C GLY A 522 27.70 20.32 -9.38
N ARG A 523 28.31 20.68 -8.24
CA ARG A 523 29.77 20.64 -8.06
C ARG A 523 30.23 19.23 -7.67
N PRO A 524 31.43 18.79 -8.07
CA PRO A 524 31.97 17.51 -7.61
C PRO A 524 32.58 17.65 -6.19
N ASP A 525 31.74 17.98 -5.20
CA ASP A 525 32.13 18.21 -3.80
C ASP A 525 31.37 17.29 -2.82
N ALA A 526 31.75 17.34 -1.54
CA ALA A 526 31.16 16.50 -0.49
C ALA A 526 29.67 16.83 -0.23
N ASP A 527 29.27 18.11 -0.35
CA ASP A 527 27.87 18.54 -0.26
C ASP A 527 27.01 17.81 -1.31
N SER A 528 27.49 17.78 -2.55
CA SER A 528 26.80 17.15 -3.68
C SER A 528 26.80 15.62 -3.55
N ALA A 529 27.91 15.03 -3.11
CA ALA A 529 27.99 13.60 -2.82
C ALA A 529 26.99 13.17 -1.72
N ALA A 530 26.80 14.01 -0.70
CA ALA A 530 25.89 13.75 0.40
C ALA A 530 24.42 13.70 -0.07
N VAL A 531 24.02 14.61 -0.96
CA VAL A 531 22.67 14.58 -1.57
C VAL A 531 22.45 13.28 -2.34
N VAL A 532 23.42 12.82 -3.13
CA VAL A 532 23.31 11.56 -3.87
C VAL A 532 23.14 10.37 -2.93
N TRP A 533 24.02 10.26 -1.92
CA TRP A 533 23.95 9.17 -0.94
C TRP A 533 22.67 9.19 -0.12
N ALA A 534 22.15 10.37 0.24
CA ALA A 534 20.87 10.48 0.94
C ALA A 534 19.71 9.92 0.09
N MET A 535 19.74 10.12 -1.23
CA MET A 535 18.74 9.55 -2.13
C MET A 535 18.91 8.05 -2.34
N PHE A 536 20.14 7.55 -2.45
CA PHE A 536 20.41 6.11 -2.48
C PHE A 536 19.88 5.42 -1.22
N ASN A 537 20.18 5.99 -0.04
CA ASN A 537 19.68 5.50 1.24
C ASN A 537 18.14 5.49 1.28
N ARG A 538 17.51 6.62 0.92
CA ARG A 538 16.04 6.73 0.91
C ARG A 538 15.38 5.72 -0.02
N TYR A 539 15.94 5.52 -1.20
CA TYR A 539 15.42 4.58 -2.17
C TYR A 539 15.54 3.13 -1.68
N ALA A 540 16.74 2.72 -1.30
CA ALA A 540 17.01 1.37 -0.83
C ALA A 540 16.23 1.02 0.44
N LEU A 541 16.17 1.93 1.41
CA LEU A 541 15.56 1.67 2.71
C LEU A 541 14.04 1.76 2.70
N VAL A 542 13.45 2.65 1.89
CA VAL A 542 12.03 3.03 2.05
C VAL A 542 11.25 3.05 0.74
N ARG A 543 11.83 3.56 -0.36
CA ARG A 543 11.01 3.98 -1.52
C ARG A 543 10.98 2.99 -2.69
N HIS A 544 11.86 1.99 -2.74
CA HIS A 544 11.93 1.05 -3.86
C HIS A 544 10.64 0.25 -4.11
N THR A 545 9.82 0.02 -3.09
CA THR A 545 8.53 -0.69 -3.25
C THR A 545 7.45 0.18 -3.92
N LEU A 546 7.57 1.50 -3.78
CA LEU A 546 6.65 2.48 -4.39
C LEU A 546 7.15 2.93 -5.76
N TYR A 547 8.46 2.90 -5.99
CA TYR A 547 9.11 3.40 -7.20
C TYR A 547 10.00 2.30 -7.79
N PRO A 548 9.59 1.64 -8.90
CA PRO A 548 10.31 0.52 -9.49
C PRO A 548 11.67 0.91 -10.06
N THR A 549 11.87 2.20 -10.35
CA THR A 549 13.14 2.74 -10.83
C THR A 549 13.60 3.91 -9.97
N PHE A 550 14.92 4.08 -9.85
CA PHE A 550 15.50 5.14 -9.05
C PHE A 550 15.19 6.53 -9.63
N HIS A 551 15.27 6.72 -10.95
CA HIS A 551 14.90 7.98 -11.58
C HIS A 551 13.41 8.34 -11.39
N SER A 552 12.50 7.36 -11.37
CA SER A 552 11.07 7.66 -11.10
C SER A 552 10.89 8.20 -9.68
N PHE A 553 11.61 7.63 -8.72
CA PHE A 553 11.68 8.13 -7.35
C PHE A 553 12.25 9.55 -7.30
N ILE A 554 13.40 9.82 -7.92
CA ILE A 554 14.02 11.17 -7.94
C ILE A 554 13.03 12.22 -8.46
N ARG A 555 12.33 11.93 -9.56
CA ARG A 555 11.38 12.85 -10.19
C ARG A 555 10.15 13.11 -9.33
N ALA A 556 9.75 12.14 -8.52
CA ALA A 556 8.66 12.33 -7.57
C ALA A 556 9.13 13.11 -6.33
N TYR A 557 10.36 12.85 -5.87
CA TYR A 557 10.92 13.44 -4.65
C TYR A 557 11.26 14.92 -4.81
N SER A 558 12.02 15.29 -5.85
CA SER A 558 12.48 16.68 -6.01
C SER A 558 11.43 17.54 -6.69
N THR A 559 10.93 18.54 -5.97
CA THR A 559 9.96 19.54 -6.45
C THR A 559 10.38 20.22 -7.75
N THR A 560 11.68 20.37 -8.00
CA THR A 560 12.21 21.00 -9.22
C THR A 560 12.31 20.02 -10.41
N LEU A 561 12.33 18.70 -10.14
CA LEU A 561 12.30 17.64 -11.15
C LEU A 561 10.91 17.04 -11.38
N GLN A 562 9.94 17.42 -10.56
CA GLN A 562 8.54 17.10 -10.79
C GLN A 562 8.06 17.76 -12.09
N PRO A 563 7.45 17.02 -13.04
CA PRO A 563 6.85 17.61 -14.23
C PRO A 563 5.62 18.47 -13.88
N VAL A 564 4.97 18.15 -12.76
CA VAL A 564 3.82 18.85 -12.19
C VAL A 564 4.03 18.82 -10.68
N LEU A 565 3.94 19.98 -10.03
CA LEU A 565 4.09 20.07 -8.57
C LEU A 565 3.08 19.15 -7.87
N LEU A 566 3.52 18.38 -6.88
CA LEU A 566 2.60 17.48 -6.18
C LEU A 566 1.77 18.21 -5.11
N ASN A 567 2.30 19.29 -4.54
CA ASN A 567 1.63 20.03 -3.47
C ASN A 567 0.94 21.29 -4.01
N TRP A 568 -0.36 21.44 -3.74
CA TRP A 568 -1.14 22.60 -4.18
C TRP A 568 -0.61 23.93 -3.59
N ARG A 569 -0.06 23.94 -2.37
CA ARG A 569 0.58 25.13 -1.77
C ARG A 569 1.83 25.52 -2.54
N ALA A 570 2.62 24.53 -3.00
CA ALA A 570 3.79 24.80 -3.84
C ALA A 570 3.37 25.41 -5.18
N ALA A 571 2.31 24.91 -5.82
CA ALA A 571 1.76 25.53 -7.02
C ALA A 571 1.21 26.93 -6.74
N GLN A 572 0.47 27.12 -5.64
CA GLN A 572 -0.11 28.39 -5.24
C GLN A 572 0.95 29.49 -5.09
N ARG A 573 2.09 29.18 -4.45
CA ARG A 573 3.23 30.10 -4.30
C ARG A 573 3.82 30.59 -5.63
N HIS A 574 3.46 29.96 -6.74
CA HIS A 574 3.98 30.26 -8.07
C HIS A 574 2.91 30.78 -9.06
N LEU A 575 1.63 30.87 -8.68
CA LEU A 575 0.57 31.25 -9.62
C LEU A 575 0.76 32.63 -10.23
N ASP A 576 1.29 33.58 -9.47
CA ASP A 576 1.55 34.94 -9.94
C ASP A 576 2.87 35.04 -10.74
N SER A 577 3.63 33.94 -10.86
CA SER A 577 4.87 33.91 -11.62
C SER A 577 4.58 33.81 -13.13
N PRO A 578 5.16 34.67 -13.98
CA PRO A 578 5.06 34.54 -15.44
C PRO A 578 5.76 33.28 -15.98
N GLU A 579 6.51 32.58 -15.14
CA GLU A 579 7.14 31.31 -15.45
C GLU A 579 6.26 30.11 -15.13
N PHE A 580 5.16 30.24 -14.39
CA PHE A 580 4.30 29.09 -14.11
C PHE A 580 3.60 28.60 -15.38
N VAL A 581 3.75 27.31 -15.69
CA VAL A 581 3.16 26.64 -16.84
C VAL A 581 2.10 25.67 -16.31
N PRO A 582 0.80 26.00 -16.46
CA PRO A 582 -0.27 25.07 -16.14
C PRO A 582 -0.18 23.83 -17.05
N SER A 583 -0.31 22.65 -16.45
CA SER A 583 -0.31 21.35 -17.16
C SER A 583 -1.72 20.82 -17.42
N GLY A 584 -2.75 21.58 -17.06
CA GLY A 584 -4.15 21.17 -17.09
C GLY A 584 -4.61 20.50 -15.79
N GLY A 585 -5.92 20.61 -15.51
CA GLY A 585 -6.53 20.18 -14.26
C GLY A 585 -6.25 21.11 -13.07
N THR A 586 -6.90 20.83 -11.95
CA THR A 586 -6.77 21.55 -10.68
C THR A 586 -6.54 20.57 -9.54
N TYR A 587 -5.94 21.01 -8.44
CA TYR A 587 -5.90 20.19 -7.23
C TYR A 587 -7.31 20.04 -6.66
N THR A 588 -7.66 18.81 -6.28
CA THR A 588 -8.94 18.45 -5.64
C THR A 588 -8.73 17.90 -4.23
N THR A 589 -7.50 17.97 -3.74
CA THR A 589 -7.13 17.55 -2.39
C THR A 589 -7.88 18.37 -1.35
N LYS A 590 -8.21 17.73 -0.23
CA LYS A 590 -8.84 18.40 0.90
C LYS A 590 -7.95 19.57 1.36
N GLY A 591 -8.56 20.73 1.60
CA GLY A 591 -7.84 21.95 1.97
C GLY A 591 -7.29 22.78 0.80
N ALA A 592 -7.21 22.24 -0.42
CA ALA A 592 -6.85 23.05 -1.58
C ALA A 592 -7.99 24.03 -1.92
N PRO A 593 -7.70 25.33 -2.10
CA PRO A 593 -8.67 26.27 -2.65
C PRO A 593 -9.17 25.79 -4.01
N PRO A 594 -10.46 25.97 -4.34
CA PRO A 594 -10.98 25.63 -5.65
C PRO A 594 -10.22 26.36 -6.75
N GLY A 595 -9.87 25.64 -7.82
CA GLY A 595 -9.34 26.25 -9.03
C GLY A 595 -7.81 26.43 -9.08
N ILE A 596 -7.05 26.00 -8.07
CA ILE A 596 -5.57 26.03 -8.14
C ILE A 596 -5.11 25.10 -9.28
N PRO A 597 -4.55 25.63 -10.39
CA PRO A 597 -4.13 24.81 -11.51
C PRO A 597 -2.91 23.97 -11.16
N LYS A 598 -2.89 22.73 -11.65
CA LYS A 598 -1.68 21.91 -11.64
C LYS A 598 -0.66 22.47 -12.63
N GLY A 599 0.61 22.49 -12.28
CA GLY A 599 1.66 23.00 -13.17
C GLY A 599 3.06 23.01 -12.55
N GLN A 600 4.01 23.60 -13.27
CA GLN A 600 5.41 23.72 -12.88
C GLN A 600 6.02 24.97 -13.53
N LEU A 601 7.12 25.47 -13.00
CA LEU A 601 7.85 26.60 -13.59
C LEU A 601 8.55 26.20 -14.90
N ARG A 602 8.42 27.05 -15.93
CA ARG A 602 8.99 26.90 -17.29
C ARG A 602 10.47 26.60 -17.26
N ARG A 603 11.24 27.31 -16.42
CA ARG A 603 12.68 27.09 -16.24
C ARG A 603 13.02 25.67 -15.75
N HIS A 604 12.20 25.10 -14.86
CA HIS A 604 12.39 23.74 -14.36
C HIS A 604 12.06 22.72 -15.46
N LEU A 605 10.97 22.92 -16.19
CA LEU A 605 10.62 22.07 -17.34
C LEU A 605 11.69 22.10 -18.43
N ALA A 606 12.21 23.28 -18.75
CA ALA A 606 13.30 23.45 -19.72
C ALA A 606 14.59 22.74 -19.25
N PHE A 607 14.92 22.83 -17.96
CA PHE A 607 16.06 22.13 -17.39
C PHE A 607 15.86 20.60 -17.39
N GLN A 608 14.67 20.12 -17.05
CA GLN A 608 14.31 18.70 -17.12
C GLN A 608 14.45 18.14 -18.54
N ALA A 609 14.26 18.97 -19.58
CA ALA A 609 14.41 18.59 -20.98
C ALA A 609 15.87 18.57 -21.48
N GLN A 610 16.84 19.07 -20.70
CA GLN A 610 18.24 19.05 -21.12
C GLN A 610 18.75 17.62 -21.30
N ALA A 611 19.49 17.41 -22.39
CA ALA A 611 20.16 16.15 -22.69
C ALA A 611 21.37 15.97 -21.76
N TRP A 612 21.85 14.72 -21.63
CA TRP A 612 22.95 14.38 -20.74
C TRP A 612 24.21 15.23 -21.02
N ASP A 613 24.60 15.36 -22.28
CA ASP A 613 25.78 16.09 -22.73
C ASP A 613 25.72 17.61 -22.48
N GLN A 614 24.51 18.16 -22.32
CA GLN A 614 24.26 19.56 -21.97
C GLN A 614 24.43 19.84 -20.47
N LEU A 615 24.47 18.80 -19.62
CA LEU A 615 24.65 18.97 -18.19
C LEU A 615 26.11 19.34 -17.84
N PRO A 616 26.33 20.17 -16.80
CA PRO A 616 27.66 20.48 -16.27
C PRO A 616 28.53 19.23 -16.08
N ALA A 617 29.77 19.28 -16.58
CA ALA A 617 30.69 18.15 -16.53
C ALA A 617 30.97 17.66 -15.10
N GLY A 618 31.04 18.58 -14.12
CA GLY A 618 31.22 18.23 -12.71
C GLY A 618 30.10 17.33 -12.17
N ALA A 619 28.84 17.70 -12.41
CA ALA A 619 27.68 16.91 -12.01
C ALA A 619 27.65 15.55 -12.73
N ARG A 620 27.97 15.51 -14.03
CA ARG A 620 28.07 14.25 -14.77
C ARG A 620 29.11 13.30 -14.19
N THR A 621 30.32 13.80 -13.92
CA THR A 621 31.42 13.01 -13.36
C THR A 621 31.05 12.47 -11.98
N LEU A 622 30.56 13.33 -11.08
CA LEU A 622 30.14 12.92 -9.73
C LEU A 622 29.07 11.83 -9.79
N THR A 623 28.04 12.02 -10.62
CA THR A 623 26.97 11.04 -10.76
C THR A 623 27.46 9.72 -11.32
N LEU A 624 28.32 9.74 -12.35
CA LEU A 624 28.91 8.51 -12.89
C LEU A 624 29.74 7.78 -11.85
N GLN A 625 30.48 8.49 -11.01
CA GLN A 625 31.18 7.87 -9.88
C GLN A 625 30.18 7.21 -8.92
N ALA A 626 29.05 7.87 -8.62
CA ALA A 626 28.04 7.34 -7.72
C ALA A 626 27.39 6.07 -8.25
N VAL A 627 26.82 6.11 -9.46
CA VAL A 627 26.08 4.98 -10.02
C VAL A 627 26.99 3.82 -10.43
N ARG A 628 28.31 4.02 -10.48
CA ARG A 628 29.31 2.96 -10.69
C ARG A 628 29.99 2.48 -9.41
N GLY A 629 29.59 3.02 -8.25
CA GLY A 629 30.14 2.61 -6.94
C GLY A 629 31.54 3.12 -6.62
N SER A 630 32.06 4.11 -7.34
CA SER A 630 33.35 4.73 -7.07
C SER A 630 33.26 6.05 -6.29
N LEU A 631 32.07 6.54 -5.96
CA LEU A 631 31.87 7.73 -5.12
C LEU A 631 31.78 7.32 -3.64
N PRO A 632 32.73 7.69 -2.77
CA PRO A 632 32.63 7.39 -1.34
C PRO A 632 31.46 8.13 -0.67
N ASN A 633 30.88 7.52 0.37
CA ASN A 633 29.94 8.21 1.25
C ASN A 633 30.71 9.26 2.08
N PRO A 634 30.34 10.56 2.03
CA PRO A 634 31.12 11.64 2.65
C PRO A 634 30.96 11.73 4.17
N GLY A 635 30.48 10.67 4.83
CA GLY A 635 30.29 10.61 6.28
C GLY A 635 28.85 10.84 6.75
N ILE A 636 27.88 10.88 5.83
CA ILE A 636 26.46 11.00 6.21
C ILE A 636 25.81 9.68 6.66
N GLY A 637 26.54 8.56 6.51
CA GLY A 637 26.06 7.22 6.85
C GLY A 637 24.75 6.90 6.14
N LEU A 638 23.73 6.54 6.92
CA LEU A 638 22.38 6.21 6.45
C LEU A 638 21.37 7.37 6.54
N ALA A 639 21.84 8.63 6.55
CA ALA A 639 20.90 9.75 6.40
C ALA A 639 20.08 9.57 5.11
N SER A 640 18.76 9.62 5.21
CA SER A 640 17.82 9.33 4.13
C SER A 640 16.84 10.47 3.88
N GLU A 641 17.09 11.61 4.51
CA GLU A 641 16.38 12.88 4.33
C GLU A 641 17.40 14.02 4.39
N PHE A 642 17.14 15.09 3.65
CA PHE A 642 17.88 16.33 3.79
C PHE A 642 16.95 17.51 3.55
N VAL A 643 17.23 18.64 4.20
CA VAL A 643 16.49 19.88 3.99
C VAL A 643 17.33 21.08 4.40
N SER A 644 17.10 22.24 3.78
CA SER A 644 17.71 23.50 4.22
C SER A 644 16.99 24.07 5.43
N THR A 645 17.32 23.58 6.64
CA THR A 645 16.77 24.09 7.91
C THR A 645 17.05 25.57 8.13
N ARG A 646 18.09 26.12 7.50
CA ARG A 646 18.36 27.56 7.42
C ARG A 646 17.20 28.32 6.76
N ILE A 647 16.75 27.87 5.58
CA ILE A 647 15.64 28.50 4.87
C ILE A 647 14.33 28.31 5.64
N LEU A 648 14.11 27.13 6.21
CA LEU A 648 12.94 26.87 7.05
C LEU A 648 12.91 27.75 8.30
N TRP A 649 14.05 28.00 8.93
CA TRP A 649 14.15 28.93 10.05
C TRP A 649 13.78 30.36 9.63
N MET A 650 14.27 30.83 8.47
CA MET A 650 13.95 32.16 7.96
C MET A 650 12.45 32.31 7.70
N GLN A 651 11.83 31.28 7.12
CA GLN A 651 10.39 31.22 6.88
C GLN A 651 9.60 31.20 8.18
N ALA A 652 9.99 30.36 9.14
CA ALA A 652 9.34 30.25 10.43
C ALA A 652 9.38 31.54 11.26
N ASN A 653 10.42 32.35 11.07
CA ASN A 653 10.55 33.64 11.76
C ASN A 653 10.11 34.82 10.89
N ALA A 654 9.45 34.56 9.76
CA ALA A 654 9.00 35.55 8.79
C ALA A 654 10.07 36.61 8.44
N THR A 655 11.32 36.20 8.36
CA THR A 655 12.48 37.09 8.25
C THR A 655 13.35 36.75 7.04
N LYS A 656 13.99 37.79 6.49
CA LYS A 656 15.03 37.63 5.47
C LYS A 656 16.43 37.62 6.07
N ARG A 657 16.56 37.79 7.40
CA ARG A 657 17.85 37.74 8.09
C ARG A 657 18.35 36.30 8.12
N GLU A 658 19.64 36.13 7.91
CA GLU A 658 20.32 34.86 8.14
C GLU A 658 20.29 34.46 9.62
N PRO A 659 19.98 33.20 9.96
CA PRO A 659 20.18 32.73 11.32
C PRO A 659 21.67 32.80 11.68
N THR A 660 21.95 33.18 12.93
CA THR A 660 23.25 32.91 13.54
C THR A 660 23.48 31.40 13.61
N GLU A 661 24.74 30.99 13.82
CA GLU A 661 25.08 29.56 13.93
C GLU A 661 24.26 28.85 15.02
N GLN A 662 24.12 29.49 16.18
CA GLN A 662 23.37 28.95 17.31
C GLN A 662 21.87 28.84 17.01
N GLU A 663 21.28 29.84 16.35
CA GLU A 663 19.86 29.81 15.95
C GLU A 663 19.58 28.69 14.95
N TRP A 664 20.43 28.56 13.93
CA TRP A 664 20.30 27.50 12.91
C TRP A 664 20.44 26.11 13.54
N ARG A 665 21.45 25.91 14.40
CA ARG A 665 21.71 24.62 15.04
C ARG A 665 20.56 24.21 15.96
N SER A 666 20.10 25.10 16.84
CA SER A 666 18.95 24.84 17.74
C SER A 666 17.68 24.50 16.95
N PHE A 667 17.42 25.22 15.86
CA PHE A 667 16.30 24.89 14.98
C PHE A 667 16.46 23.53 14.29
N THR A 668 17.67 23.19 13.83
CA THR A 668 17.97 21.93 13.16
C THR A 668 17.83 20.73 14.11
N GLU A 669 18.31 20.86 15.34
CA GLU A 669 18.19 19.83 16.39
C GLU A 669 16.73 19.57 16.78
N THR A 670 15.91 20.62 16.86
CA THR A 670 14.49 20.51 17.21
C THR A 670 13.56 20.23 16.02
N PHE A 671 14.08 20.32 14.78
CA PHE A 671 13.29 20.16 13.57
C PHE A 671 12.49 18.85 13.52
N PRO A 672 13.06 17.65 13.81
CA PRO A 672 12.30 16.40 13.78
C PRO A 672 11.07 16.39 14.69
N ALA A 673 11.19 16.97 15.89
CA ALA A 673 10.09 17.09 16.83
C ALA A 673 9.00 18.03 16.29
N ARG A 674 9.40 19.18 15.70
CA ARG A 674 8.47 20.15 15.09
C ARG A 674 7.66 19.57 13.95
N VAL A 675 8.23 18.68 13.14
CA VAL A 675 7.52 18.03 12.03
C VAL A 675 6.86 16.69 12.43
N GLY A 676 6.95 16.30 13.70
CA GLY A 676 6.41 15.05 14.20
C GLY A 676 6.96 13.81 13.49
N LYS A 677 8.21 13.85 13.02
CA LYS A 677 8.84 12.74 12.29
C LYS A 677 9.88 12.04 13.16
N PRO A 678 9.99 10.70 13.08
CA PRO A 678 10.98 9.92 13.82
C PRO A 678 12.36 10.01 13.16
N TYR A 679 12.86 11.24 13.02
CA TYR A 679 14.16 11.55 12.45
C TYR A 679 15.12 12.02 13.54
N ALA A 680 16.41 11.82 13.31
CA ALA A 680 17.47 12.45 14.07
C ALA A 680 18.41 13.18 13.12
N TRP A 681 18.76 14.43 13.44
CA TRP A 681 19.84 15.13 12.77
C TRP A 681 21.15 14.36 13.00
N ILE A 682 21.96 14.17 11.96
CA ILE A 682 23.20 13.39 12.07
C ILE A 682 24.34 14.15 12.76
N GLY A 683 24.11 15.41 13.16
CA GLY A 683 25.13 16.31 13.67
C GLY A 683 26.04 16.84 12.55
N ASP A 684 27.09 17.57 12.91
CA ASP A 684 28.04 18.12 11.94
C ASP A 684 28.88 17.01 11.30
N VAL A 685 29.10 17.12 9.99
CA VAL A 685 29.97 16.20 9.24
C VAL A 685 31.14 17.02 8.67
N PRO A 686 32.40 16.66 8.97
CA PRO A 686 33.55 17.35 8.39
C PRO A 686 33.44 17.35 6.86
N SER A 687 33.78 18.49 6.22
CA SER A 687 33.69 18.74 4.77
C SER A 687 32.31 18.97 4.17
N ILE A 688 31.22 18.91 4.94
CA ILE A 688 29.86 19.21 4.48
C ILE A 688 29.37 20.50 5.16
N ASP A 689 28.84 21.43 4.37
CA ASP A 689 28.18 22.63 4.87
C ASP A 689 26.69 22.33 5.13
N GLN A 690 26.40 21.86 6.35
CA GLN A 690 25.03 21.50 6.72
C GLN A 690 24.06 22.68 6.84
N ARG A 691 24.55 23.93 6.74
CA ARG A 691 23.65 25.10 6.62
C ARG A 691 22.99 25.18 5.24
N LYS A 692 23.60 24.58 4.21
CA LYS A 692 22.96 24.42 2.90
C LYS A 692 21.89 23.34 2.98
N ASN A 693 22.30 22.14 3.40
CA ASN A 693 21.42 20.98 3.57
C ASN A 693 21.78 20.27 4.87
N ALA A 694 20.88 20.27 5.84
CA ALA A 694 20.99 19.45 7.03
C ALA A 694 20.47 18.05 6.73
N PHE A 695 21.19 17.02 7.21
CA PHE A 695 20.90 15.62 6.89
C PHE A 695 20.30 14.89 8.10
N PHE A 696 19.28 14.08 7.85
CA PHE A 696 18.54 13.39 8.88
C PHE A 696 18.46 11.89 8.60
N ARG A 697 18.55 11.10 9.67
CA ARG A 697 18.42 9.64 9.66
C ARG A 697 17.11 9.22 10.30
N TYR A 698 16.44 8.23 9.72
CA TYR A 698 15.27 7.60 10.33
C TYR A 698 15.68 6.80 11.57
N LEU A 699 14.97 6.95 12.69
CA LEU A 699 15.32 6.27 13.94
C LEU A 699 15.26 4.74 13.84
N VAL A 700 14.37 4.20 13.01
CA VAL A 700 14.24 2.75 12.73
C VAL A 700 15.44 2.17 11.98
N ASP A 701 16.27 3.02 11.36
CA ASP A 701 17.50 2.62 10.67
C ASP A 701 18.74 2.83 11.55
N ALA A 702 18.57 3.27 12.81
CA ALA A 702 19.69 3.64 13.67
C ALA A 702 20.58 2.45 14.07
N SER A 703 20.04 1.22 14.05
CA SER A 703 20.76 -0.03 14.34
C SER A 703 21.51 -0.59 13.13
N LEU A 704 21.27 -0.06 11.93
CA LEU A 704 21.92 -0.55 10.72
C LEU A 704 23.36 0.00 10.63
N PRO A 705 24.30 -0.80 10.09
CA PRO A 705 25.65 -0.31 9.76
C PRO A 705 25.60 0.92 8.87
N ALA A 706 26.52 1.87 9.06
CA ALA A 706 26.55 3.11 8.28
C ALA A 706 26.74 2.88 6.76
N ASP A 707 27.29 1.71 6.40
CA ASP A 707 27.53 1.20 5.06
C ASP A 707 26.53 0.12 4.63
N ALA A 708 25.37 0.01 5.29
CA ALA A 708 24.35 -0.97 4.91
C ALA A 708 23.86 -0.78 3.47
N VAL A 709 23.92 0.45 2.94
CA VAL A 709 23.61 0.78 1.55
C VAL A 709 24.91 1.04 0.81
N THR A 710 25.13 0.30 -0.27
CA THR A 710 26.34 0.40 -1.12
C THR A 710 25.99 0.31 -2.58
N VAL A 711 26.90 0.74 -3.46
CA VAL A 711 26.81 0.47 -4.90
C VAL A 711 27.96 -0.44 -5.29
N THR A 712 27.65 -1.62 -5.81
CA THR A 712 28.64 -2.60 -6.27
C THR A 712 28.82 -2.48 -7.79
N ALA A 713 30.06 -2.52 -8.27
CA ALA A 713 30.36 -2.46 -9.70
C ALA A 713 29.90 -3.70 -10.47
#